data_AF-A0A1Q3E1E3-F1
#
_entry.id   AF-A0A1Q3E1E3-F1
#
_cell.length_a   1.000
_cell.length_b   1.000
_cell.length_c   1.000
_cell.angle_alpha   90.00
_cell.angle_beta   90.00
_cell.angle_gamma   90.00
#
_symmetry.space_group_name_H-M   'P 1'
#
loop_
_entity.id
_entity.type
_entity.pdbx_description
1 polymer ?
#
loop_
_entity_poly.entity_id
_entity_poly.type
_entity_poly.pdbx_seq_one_letter_code
_entity_poly.pdbx_strand_id
1 'polypeptide(L)'
;MSPEHKKCTHLAQVASLQPPKLSQSVHREECTQCFDDQDTSLGISVCLICFNGGCLSTERHHAQTHWKKTGHLFSIDVKRVRKEKDEKSVSQRAEGSEPPLKMTKLAILEEREEDKYDYLTSVRCWDCDTFVTDESSSKIPSLISSILTSPSSARQSEVQAWEEEILPCEHTLTLDQLPLSAQPIAEAGHATCSSCDLTSNLWLCLTCGSLGCGRAQFGVTNGGNGHGLAHYQATRHPVAVKLGTITPEGNADIYCYLCDDSKLDPSLSNHLAIFGINLSAQTKTELSVTEMQIEHNLKYDFSLTNEDGKALEPIHGKGLTGLRNLGNSCYMASVLQTIFALPEFKERYYALESARAQDHAEICPEPLPADCVECQMRKIADGLLSGRYTNPAPSHINASSHAGVTDPTIPAFQQGLKPSTFKTLVGRGHHEFSTMKQQDSEEFLEYLVSVLRRDWKKRGGEDPTRIFSYSTSQRLQCTECRKVRYRTDENDVLSIAVPAIEKGKDPQNEKMLYGDVSLIQCIDSLLAPEPLEDYHCPSCKKPVVAAKQTLVSSFPSVLVIHAKKFQLVNWVPAKLDIPLVLPDEDVLEFTEKHFGKGLQPDEEELPEDEPAVQEASLPQFNENALAALQGMGFPLIRCQKALLATGNTDNAEVAMEWLFGHMEDPDIDEPIQPVTSSPMLGPEPSAEQISMLSDMGFTSAQAKKALRETGNDMERAVDWLFNHPDDIGDDNTVPAPAPQETQPKPLTDSTLLPARYRLKAFISHKGPSVHSGHYVAHIRMHVSASSNDGKEDASMDLDSKEEERWVLFNDEKVVKADEESQWRLYADCQGEPLNIIISGNSDEAVLKDQETDGGLRNYWLSFDYAGECLGQHAGSQQAANLGDNNGILNETDEIRYDYNDPQLGANSGAIFMASSYELPLTDGHDIVLNGYNLGRDWIIGNITQTNIPTLNLTNSSSYSGTTSYGGYTYSTTVKYVTGLLNNTSVGINHNLTVMTSSSNATDGFVAVLEVKITEKPANSADLLIPFFGWQLPPLLPLFFATILPLISL
;
A
#
# COMPACT_ATOMS: atom_id res chain seq x y z
N MET A 1 9.62 2.70 57.84
CA MET A 1 8.69 3.47 58.69
C MET A 1 7.34 3.46 57.98
N SER A 2 6.33 2.86 58.59
CA SER A 2 4.98 2.73 58.03
C SER A 2 4.36 4.14 57.87
N PRO A 3 3.80 4.51 56.71
CA PRO A 3 3.13 5.80 56.59
C PRO A 3 1.82 5.76 57.37
N GLU A 4 1.69 6.67 58.34
CA GLU A 4 0.41 6.97 58.98
C GLU A 4 -0.63 7.25 57.89
N HIS A 5 -1.74 6.52 57.91
CA HIS A 5 -2.85 6.69 56.96
C HIS A 5 -3.52 8.05 57.19
N LYS A 6 -3.02 9.09 56.53
CA LYS A 6 -3.68 10.40 56.47
C LYS A 6 -5.01 10.23 55.73
N LYS A 7 -6.13 10.35 56.47
CA LYS A 7 -7.47 10.34 55.88
C LYS A 7 -7.64 11.58 54.98
N CYS A 8 -8.06 11.37 53.74
CA CYS A 8 -8.31 12.44 52.79
C CYS A 8 -9.49 13.32 53.26
N THR A 9 -9.29 14.64 53.32
CA THR A 9 -10.35 15.61 53.70
C THR A 9 -11.30 15.95 52.54
N HIS A 10 -10.96 15.55 51.32
CA HIS A 10 -11.71 15.86 50.10
C HIS A 10 -12.75 14.80 49.72
N LEU A 11 -12.93 13.76 50.55
CA LEU A 11 -13.83 12.63 50.27
C LEU A 11 -15.29 13.05 50.00
N ALA A 12 -15.75 14.17 50.57
CA ALA A 12 -17.09 14.70 50.29
C ALA A 12 -17.30 15.04 48.80
N GLN A 13 -16.24 15.40 48.07
CA GLN A 13 -16.30 15.71 46.64
C GLN A 13 -16.40 14.45 45.77
N VAL A 14 -16.06 13.26 46.29
CA VAL A 14 -16.27 11.99 45.57
C VAL A 14 -17.77 11.77 45.30
N ALA A 15 -18.65 12.30 46.15
CA ALA A 15 -20.09 12.18 45.97
C ALA A 15 -20.61 12.91 44.71
N SER A 16 -19.92 13.96 44.22
CA SER A 16 -20.35 14.72 43.04
C SER A 16 -19.87 14.13 41.70
N LEU A 17 -18.86 13.25 41.72
CA LEU A 17 -18.32 12.59 40.53
C LEU A 17 -19.40 11.77 39.81
N GLN A 18 -19.42 11.80 38.47
CA GLN A 18 -20.39 11.07 37.66
C GLN A 18 -19.68 9.96 36.87
N PRO A 19 -20.35 8.83 36.60
CA PRO A 19 -19.82 7.82 35.70
C PRO A 19 -19.70 8.38 34.27
N PRO A 20 -18.79 7.83 33.44
CA PRO A 20 -18.66 8.22 32.04
C PRO A 20 -19.96 8.01 31.27
N LYS A 21 -20.30 8.98 30.40
CA LYS A 21 -21.42 8.84 29.46
C LYS A 21 -21.00 7.99 28.27
N LEU A 22 -21.97 7.37 27.58
CA LEU A 22 -21.72 6.60 26.35
C LEU A 22 -21.01 7.42 25.26
N SER A 23 -21.26 8.72 25.20
CA SER A 23 -20.64 9.63 24.22
C SER A 23 -19.28 10.20 24.65
N GLN A 24 -18.75 9.81 25.81
CA GLN A 24 -17.48 10.33 26.34
C GLN A 24 -16.38 9.28 26.18
N SER A 25 -15.28 9.67 25.54
CA SER A 25 -14.09 8.82 25.42
C SER A 25 -13.38 8.67 26.75
N VAL A 26 -13.05 7.43 27.10
CA VAL A 26 -12.30 7.09 28.32
C VAL A 26 -10.90 6.64 27.94
N HIS A 27 -9.89 7.41 28.33
CA HIS A 27 -8.47 7.16 28.01
C HIS A 27 -7.80 6.38 29.14
N ARG A 28 -8.14 5.10 29.28
CA ARG A 28 -7.63 4.23 30.36
C ARG A 28 -6.50 3.29 29.96
N GLU A 29 -6.19 3.20 28.67
CA GLU A 29 -5.18 2.27 28.15
C GLU A 29 -3.83 2.93 28.02
N GLU A 30 -3.79 4.18 27.56
CA GLU A 30 -2.57 4.89 27.19
C GLU A 30 -2.69 6.39 27.48
N CYS A 31 -1.55 7.02 27.79
CA CYS A 31 -1.50 8.44 28.08
C CYS A 31 -1.86 9.25 26.83
N THR A 32 -2.59 10.35 27.00
CA THR A 32 -2.95 11.23 25.88
C THR A 32 -1.76 12.06 25.37
N GLN A 33 -0.61 12.01 26.04
CA GLN A 33 0.56 12.85 25.76
C GLN A 33 1.89 12.09 25.63
N CYS A 34 1.94 10.80 25.99
CA CYS A 34 3.03 9.88 25.68
C CYS A 34 2.47 8.46 25.48
N PHE A 35 3.31 7.49 25.11
CA PHE A 35 2.90 6.09 24.93
C PHE A 35 3.07 5.24 26.20
N ASP A 36 3.13 5.86 27.39
CA ASP A 36 3.07 5.10 28.63
C ASP A 36 1.64 4.57 28.80
N ASP A 37 1.52 3.26 29.00
CA ASP A 37 0.26 2.53 29.01
C ASP A 37 0.00 1.84 30.37
N GLN A 38 -1.16 1.19 30.45
CA GLN A 38 -1.59 0.40 31.61
C GLN A 38 -0.76 -0.87 31.84
N ASP A 39 0.05 -1.32 30.87
CA ASP A 39 0.92 -2.49 30.97
C ASP A 39 2.30 -2.14 31.55
N THR A 40 2.66 -0.84 31.55
CA THR A 40 3.86 -0.36 32.25
C THR A 40 3.85 -0.66 33.75
N SER A 41 5.04 -0.67 34.36
CA SER A 41 5.19 -0.98 35.79
C SER A 41 4.43 -0.04 36.72
N LEU A 42 4.25 1.22 36.31
CA LEU A 42 3.51 2.25 37.05
C LEU A 42 2.01 2.25 36.71
N GLY A 43 1.62 1.75 35.54
CA GLY A 43 0.27 1.88 35.00
C GLY A 43 -0.06 3.32 34.61
N ILE A 44 -1.34 3.62 34.49
CA ILE A 44 -1.85 4.90 34.01
C ILE A 44 -2.88 5.52 34.95
N SER A 45 -2.87 6.84 35.10
CA SER A 45 -3.84 7.56 35.92
C SER A 45 -4.96 8.15 35.05
N VAL A 46 -6.20 7.79 35.33
CA VAL A 46 -7.40 8.28 34.63
C VAL A 46 -8.14 9.28 35.50
N CYS A 47 -8.36 10.49 35.00
CA CYS A 47 -9.09 11.52 35.72
C CYS A 47 -10.57 11.11 35.91
N LEU A 48 -11.10 11.21 37.14
CA LEU A 48 -12.50 10.84 37.42
C LEU A 48 -13.54 11.90 37.01
N ILE A 49 -13.12 13.02 36.43
CA ILE A 49 -14.00 14.10 35.97
C ILE A 49 -14.06 14.17 34.44
N CYS A 50 -12.90 14.19 33.77
CA CYS A 50 -12.83 14.32 32.31
C CYS A 50 -12.32 13.05 31.61
N PHE A 51 -12.00 11.99 32.34
CA PHE A 51 -11.55 10.70 31.79
C PHE A 51 -10.28 10.78 30.92
N ASN A 52 -9.49 11.85 31.06
CA ASN A 52 -8.15 11.98 30.49
C ASN A 52 -7.18 10.99 31.15
N GLY A 53 -6.33 10.36 30.34
CA GLY A 53 -5.27 9.45 30.78
C GLY A 53 -3.91 10.14 30.86
N GLY A 54 -3.29 10.12 32.03
CA GLY A 54 -1.97 10.72 32.30
C GLY A 54 -0.96 9.69 32.81
N CYS A 55 0.28 9.75 32.32
CA CYS A 55 1.34 8.89 32.82
C CYS A 55 1.72 9.24 34.27
N LEU A 56 2.10 8.22 35.03
CA LEU A 56 2.56 8.33 36.42
C LEU A 56 4.10 8.48 36.54
N SER A 57 4.81 8.58 35.41
CA SER A 57 6.26 8.77 35.37
C SER A 57 6.69 10.05 36.11
N THR A 58 7.73 9.92 36.93
CA THR A 58 8.39 11.02 37.67
C THR A 58 9.33 11.85 36.78
N GLU A 59 9.36 11.61 35.48
CA GLU A 59 10.11 12.43 34.52
C GLU A 59 9.14 13.36 33.78
N ARG A 60 8.05 12.82 33.23
CA ARG A 60 7.07 13.54 32.39
C ARG A 60 5.88 14.12 33.15
N HIS A 61 5.50 13.52 34.28
CA HIS A 61 4.48 14.06 35.20
C HIS A 61 3.09 14.38 34.59
N HIS A 62 2.69 13.82 33.44
CA HIS A 62 1.45 14.24 32.75
C HIS A 62 0.19 14.19 33.62
N ALA A 63 0.04 13.18 34.49
CA ALA A 63 -1.08 13.14 35.43
C ALA A 63 -1.06 14.29 36.46
N GLN A 64 0.13 14.66 36.94
CA GLN A 64 0.31 15.78 37.86
C GLN A 64 0.10 17.12 37.16
N THR A 65 0.61 17.28 35.93
CA THR A 65 0.41 18.46 35.09
C THR A 65 -1.07 18.67 34.80
N HIS A 66 -1.80 17.61 34.47
CA HIS A 66 -3.25 17.62 34.30
C HIS A 66 -3.96 18.15 35.56
N TRP A 67 -3.61 17.63 36.74
CA TRP A 67 -4.19 18.11 38.00
C TRP A 67 -3.88 19.60 38.26
N LYS A 68 -2.64 20.03 38.11
CA LYS A 68 -2.24 21.44 38.31
C LYS A 68 -3.00 22.40 37.38
N LYS A 69 -3.21 21.98 36.13
CA LYS A 69 -3.90 22.76 35.10
C LYS A 69 -5.41 22.84 35.30
N THR A 70 -6.05 21.71 35.63
CA THR A 70 -7.51 21.59 35.68
C THR A 70 -8.10 21.73 37.08
N GLY A 71 -7.30 21.53 38.12
CA GLY A 71 -7.77 21.39 39.50
C GLY A 71 -8.54 20.09 39.77
N HIS A 72 -8.54 19.11 38.85
CA HIS A 72 -9.24 17.85 39.04
C HIS A 72 -8.54 16.99 40.11
N LEU A 73 -9.14 16.90 41.30
CA LEU A 73 -8.48 16.36 42.49
C LEU A 73 -8.32 14.84 42.51
N PHE A 74 -9.19 14.09 41.83
CA PHE A 74 -9.25 12.64 41.92
C PHE A 74 -8.98 11.96 40.58
N SER A 75 -8.13 10.94 40.63
CA SER A 75 -7.89 10.01 39.52
C SER A 75 -7.88 8.56 40.01
N ILE A 76 -8.04 7.64 39.08
CA ILE A 76 -7.87 6.20 39.29
C ILE A 76 -6.59 5.75 38.58
N ASP A 77 -5.65 5.21 39.34
CA ASP A 77 -4.47 4.55 38.79
C ASP A 77 -4.90 3.13 38.37
N VAL A 78 -4.76 2.80 37.08
CA VAL A 78 -5.14 1.54 36.45
C VAL A 78 -3.87 0.84 35.97
N LYS A 79 -3.66 -0.40 36.43
CA LYS A 79 -2.56 -1.25 35.99
C LYS A 79 -3.08 -2.61 35.58
N ARG A 80 -2.75 -3.04 34.37
CA ARG A 80 -3.13 -4.34 33.83
C ARG A 80 -2.01 -5.35 34.11
N VAL A 81 -2.38 -6.51 34.63
CA VAL A 81 -1.45 -7.60 34.97
C VAL A 81 -1.98 -8.89 34.36
N ARG A 82 -1.11 -9.67 33.73
CA ARG A 82 -1.52 -10.95 33.12
C ARG A 82 -1.83 -11.99 34.20
N LYS A 83 -2.93 -12.73 34.03
CA LYS A 83 -3.25 -13.89 34.87
C LYS A 83 -2.23 -15.01 34.65
N GLU A 84 -1.70 -15.59 35.73
CA GLU A 84 -0.94 -16.83 35.63
C GLU A 84 -1.88 -17.96 35.20
N LYS A 85 -1.59 -18.64 34.08
CA LYS A 85 -2.35 -19.85 33.71
C LYS A 85 -1.98 -20.94 34.72
N ASP A 86 -2.91 -21.27 35.63
CA ASP A 86 -2.77 -22.40 36.54
C ASP A 86 -2.66 -23.72 35.72
N GLU A 87 -1.43 -24.20 35.53
CA GLU A 87 -1.12 -25.48 34.87
C GLU A 87 -1.83 -26.69 35.52
N LYS A 88 -2.36 -26.52 36.74
CA LYS A 88 -3.10 -27.55 37.49
C LYS A 88 -4.57 -27.71 37.08
N SER A 89 -5.15 -26.76 36.32
CA SER A 89 -6.57 -26.82 35.94
C SER A 89 -6.85 -27.69 34.69
N VAL A 90 -5.82 -28.10 33.95
CA VAL A 90 -5.96 -28.97 32.76
C VAL A 90 -6.01 -30.46 33.12
N SER A 91 -5.53 -30.85 34.31
CA SER A 91 -5.34 -32.26 34.70
C SER A 91 -6.49 -32.87 35.54
N GLN A 92 -7.63 -32.19 35.69
CA GLN A 92 -8.79 -32.71 36.44
C GLN A 92 -10.13 -32.65 35.67
N ARG A 93 -10.13 -32.95 34.37
CA ARG A 93 -11.36 -33.46 33.73
C ARG A 93 -11.37 -34.98 33.82
N ALA A 94 -12.22 -35.46 34.70
CA ALA A 94 -12.40 -36.86 35.06
C ALA A 94 -12.67 -37.76 33.85
N GLU A 95 -12.03 -38.93 33.87
CA GLU A 95 -12.35 -40.09 33.04
C GLU A 95 -13.86 -40.40 33.14
N GLY A 96 -14.62 -40.20 32.06
CA GLY A 96 -16.00 -40.71 31.99
C GLY A 96 -17.03 -39.95 31.15
N SER A 97 -16.75 -38.78 30.58
CA SER A 97 -17.69 -38.11 29.67
C SER A 97 -17.26 -38.27 28.22
N GLU A 98 -18.18 -38.73 27.35
CA GLU A 98 -17.99 -38.83 25.91
C GLU A 98 -17.39 -37.54 25.31
N PRO A 99 -16.45 -37.66 24.35
CA PRO A 99 -15.89 -36.48 23.70
C PRO A 99 -17.01 -35.74 22.96
N PRO A 100 -17.11 -34.40 23.06
CA PRO A 100 -18.07 -33.66 22.27
C PRO A 100 -17.79 -33.93 20.79
N LEU A 101 -18.84 -34.27 20.04
CA LEU A 101 -18.81 -34.38 18.58
C LEU A 101 -18.07 -33.17 18.03
N LYS A 102 -17.01 -33.44 17.24
CA LYS A 102 -16.11 -32.48 16.59
C LYS A 102 -16.87 -31.20 16.19
N MET A 103 -16.79 -30.17 17.04
CA MET A 103 -17.07 -28.81 16.62
C MET A 103 -15.88 -28.39 15.77
N THR A 104 -16.17 -28.12 14.50
CA THR A 104 -15.25 -27.53 13.53
C THR A 104 -14.68 -26.24 14.11
N LYS A 105 -13.38 -26.31 14.38
CA LYS A 105 -12.55 -25.27 14.97
C LYS A 105 -12.28 -24.18 13.93
N LEU A 106 -13.23 -23.29 13.66
CA LEU A 106 -13.06 -22.20 12.69
C LEU A 106 -13.75 -20.87 13.06
N ALA A 107 -14.28 -20.73 14.28
CA ALA A 107 -14.44 -19.41 14.88
C ALA A 107 -13.29 -19.22 15.87
N ILE A 108 -12.40 -18.27 15.61
CA ILE A 108 -11.53 -17.74 16.66
C ILE A 108 -12.49 -17.04 17.63
N LEU A 109 -13.00 -17.76 18.61
CA LEU A 109 -13.53 -17.13 19.81
C LEU A 109 -12.32 -16.44 20.43
N GLU A 110 -12.18 -15.14 20.19
CA GLU A 110 -11.22 -14.32 20.92
C GLU A 110 -11.48 -14.54 22.41
N GLU A 111 -10.52 -15.17 23.09
CA GLU A 111 -10.48 -15.20 24.54
C GLU A 111 -10.58 -13.75 25.02
N ARG A 112 -11.65 -13.43 25.78
CA ARG A 112 -11.93 -12.07 26.24
C ARG A 112 -10.76 -11.58 27.07
N GLU A 113 -10.45 -10.29 27.05
CA GLU A 113 -9.36 -9.72 27.86
C GLU A 113 -9.53 -10.03 29.35
N GLU A 114 -10.78 -10.10 29.82
CA GLU A 114 -11.16 -10.50 31.19
C GLU A 114 -10.67 -11.91 31.54
N ASP A 115 -10.50 -12.80 30.56
CA ASP A 115 -10.02 -14.16 30.74
C ASP A 115 -8.47 -14.20 30.81
N LYS A 116 -7.78 -13.16 30.33
CA LYS A 116 -6.30 -13.09 30.23
C LYS A 116 -5.64 -12.18 31.27
N TYR A 117 -6.34 -11.15 31.75
CA TYR A 117 -5.76 -10.08 32.56
C TYR A 117 -6.59 -9.78 33.81
N ASP A 118 -5.88 -9.40 34.87
CA ASP A 118 -6.41 -8.75 36.06
C ASP A 118 -6.07 -7.26 36.02
N TYR A 119 -6.94 -6.43 36.60
CA TYR A 119 -6.73 -4.98 36.71
C TYR A 119 -6.56 -4.60 38.17
N LEU A 120 -5.41 -4.01 38.49
CA LEU A 120 -5.13 -3.40 39.77
C LEU A 120 -5.54 -1.93 39.69
N THR A 121 -6.47 -1.51 40.55
CA THR A 121 -6.97 -0.14 40.57
C THR A 121 -6.80 0.49 41.94
N SER A 122 -6.34 1.74 41.98
CA SER A 122 -6.28 2.53 43.21
C SER A 122 -6.70 3.98 42.96
N VAL A 123 -7.52 4.55 43.84
CA VAL A 123 -7.96 5.95 43.70
C VAL A 123 -6.99 6.86 44.43
N ARG A 124 -6.52 7.90 43.76
CA ARG A 124 -5.57 8.90 44.29
C ARG A 124 -6.25 10.25 44.48
N CYS A 125 -5.91 10.93 45.56
CA CYS A 125 -6.17 12.36 45.75
C CYS A 125 -4.87 13.15 45.58
N TRP A 126 -4.80 14.00 44.54
CA TRP A 126 -3.57 14.72 44.19
C TRP A 126 -3.19 15.82 45.19
N ASP A 127 -4.16 16.43 45.87
CA ASP A 127 -3.89 17.48 46.87
C ASP A 127 -3.39 16.90 48.21
N CYS A 128 -3.89 15.72 48.59
CA CYS A 128 -3.42 15.02 49.79
C CYS A 128 -2.15 14.19 49.54
N ASP A 129 -1.83 13.91 48.27
CA ASP A 129 -0.85 12.90 47.83
C ASP A 129 -1.04 11.55 48.54
N THR A 130 -2.30 11.11 48.65
CA THR A 130 -2.67 9.84 49.31
C THR A 130 -3.66 9.04 48.49
N PHE A 131 -3.61 7.71 48.69
CA PHE A 131 -4.61 6.79 48.14
C PHE A 131 -5.86 6.74 49.03
N VAL A 132 -7.01 6.72 48.37
CA VAL A 132 -8.33 6.59 48.99
C VAL A 132 -8.68 5.10 49.05
N THR A 133 -9.02 4.60 50.24
CA THR A 133 -9.40 3.19 50.43
C THR A 133 -10.89 2.96 50.20
N ASP A 134 -11.27 1.75 49.76
CA ASP A 134 -12.66 1.37 49.43
C ASP A 134 -13.67 1.57 50.58
N GLU A 135 -13.21 1.49 51.83
CA GLU A 135 -14.06 1.69 53.01
C GLU A 135 -14.55 3.14 53.19
N SER A 136 -14.07 4.08 52.38
CA SER A 136 -14.30 5.52 52.56
C SER A 136 -15.51 6.08 51.78
N SER A 137 -16.02 5.39 50.76
CA SER A 137 -17.22 5.80 50.00
C SER A 137 -17.78 4.65 49.14
N SER A 138 -19.08 4.37 49.27
CA SER A 138 -19.78 3.32 48.49
C SER A 138 -19.86 3.62 46.99
N LYS A 139 -19.56 4.86 46.56
CA LYS A 139 -19.62 5.29 45.16
C LYS A 139 -18.38 4.89 44.36
N ILE A 140 -17.23 4.74 45.03
CA ILE A 140 -15.94 4.48 44.36
C ILE A 140 -15.96 3.17 43.56
N PRO A 141 -16.36 2.01 44.11
CA PRO A 141 -16.40 0.76 43.35
C PRO A 141 -17.29 0.82 42.11
N SER A 142 -18.43 1.54 42.20
CA SER A 142 -19.34 1.72 41.06
C SER A 142 -18.73 2.57 39.93
N LEU A 143 -17.94 3.58 40.27
CA LEU A 143 -17.23 4.43 39.30
C LEU A 143 -16.08 3.65 38.63
N ILE A 144 -15.31 2.89 39.42
CA ILE A 144 -14.24 2.02 38.90
C ILE A 144 -14.83 1.02 37.89
N SER A 145 -15.89 0.31 38.28
CA SER A 145 -16.56 -0.64 37.41
C SER A 145 -17.06 0.04 36.13
N SER A 146 -17.69 1.21 36.23
CA SER A 146 -18.16 1.95 35.06
C SER A 146 -16.99 2.29 34.11
N ILE A 147 -15.88 2.82 34.63
CA ILE A 147 -14.68 3.17 33.85
C ILE A 147 -14.06 1.94 33.18
N LEU A 148 -14.06 0.77 33.82
CA LEU A 148 -13.51 -0.49 33.27
C LEU A 148 -14.46 -1.18 32.28
N THR A 149 -15.77 -0.93 32.37
CA THR A 149 -16.77 -1.48 31.43
C THR A 149 -17.05 -0.57 30.24
N SER A 150 -16.77 0.73 30.34
CA SER A 150 -16.95 1.66 29.22
C SER A 150 -16.08 1.25 28.04
N PRO A 151 -16.57 1.39 26.79
CA PRO A 151 -15.74 1.19 25.61
C PRO A 151 -14.61 2.23 25.67
N SER A 152 -13.37 1.77 25.74
CA SER A 152 -12.20 2.63 25.77
C SER A 152 -12.03 3.37 24.44
N SER A 153 -11.31 4.48 24.46
CA SER A 153 -11.02 5.21 23.21
C SER A 153 -10.31 4.32 22.17
N ALA A 154 -9.37 3.44 22.57
CA ALA A 154 -8.70 2.58 21.60
C ALA A 154 -9.64 1.50 21.08
N ARG A 155 -10.51 0.92 21.92
CA ARG A 155 -11.51 -0.05 21.45
C ARG A 155 -12.55 0.58 20.53
N GLN A 156 -12.94 1.83 20.76
CA GLN A 156 -13.83 2.55 19.84
C GLN A 156 -13.15 2.80 18.49
N SER A 157 -11.89 3.26 18.50
CA SER A 157 -11.11 3.43 17.28
C SER A 157 -10.82 2.11 16.56
N GLU A 158 -10.58 1.03 17.31
CA GLU A 158 -10.44 -0.32 16.77
C GLU A 158 -11.77 -0.77 16.17
N VAL A 159 -12.91 -0.71 16.86
CA VAL A 159 -14.23 -1.09 16.30
C VAL A 159 -14.59 -0.26 15.06
N GLN A 160 -14.41 1.05 15.10
CA GLN A 160 -14.60 1.95 13.95
C GLN A 160 -13.62 1.63 12.81
N ALA A 161 -12.49 0.98 13.11
CA ALA A 161 -11.56 0.50 12.10
C ALA A 161 -12.16 -0.62 11.21
N TRP A 162 -13.12 -1.36 11.75
CA TRP A 162 -13.76 -2.51 11.08
C TRP A 162 -15.10 -2.17 10.43
N GLU A 163 -15.69 -1.02 10.76
CA GLU A 163 -16.90 -0.53 10.12
C GLU A 163 -16.53 0.21 8.83
N GLU A 164 -16.17 -0.52 7.77
CA GLU A 164 -16.33 0.03 6.42
C GLU A 164 -17.81 0.37 6.24
N GLU A 165 -18.12 1.64 5.99
CA GLU A 165 -19.49 2.06 5.68
C GLU A 165 -19.84 1.59 4.26
N ILE A 166 -20.15 0.31 4.15
CA ILE A 166 -20.58 -0.32 2.90
C ILE A 166 -21.99 0.21 2.61
N LEU A 167 -22.11 1.07 1.61
CA LEU A 167 -23.38 1.65 1.20
C LEU A 167 -24.11 0.78 0.15
N PRO A 168 -25.45 0.84 0.09
CA PRO A 168 -26.20 0.23 -1.00
C PRO A 168 -25.94 0.97 -2.32
N CYS A 169 -26.08 0.27 -3.45
CA CYS A 169 -26.06 0.89 -4.77
C CYS A 169 -27.41 0.70 -5.46
N GLU A 170 -27.63 1.41 -6.57
CA GLU A 170 -28.86 1.26 -7.35
C GLU A 170 -29.13 -0.22 -7.68
N HIS A 171 -28.10 -1.00 -8.02
CA HIS A 171 -28.23 -2.41 -8.38
C HIS A 171 -28.62 -3.34 -7.23
N THR A 172 -28.36 -2.99 -5.97
CA THR A 172 -28.88 -3.76 -4.83
C THR A 172 -30.30 -3.33 -4.46
N LEU A 173 -30.66 -2.07 -4.73
CA LEU A 173 -32.00 -1.52 -4.48
C LEU A 173 -33.04 -1.91 -5.54
N THR A 174 -32.62 -2.04 -6.80
CA THR A 174 -33.49 -2.35 -7.95
C THR A 174 -33.26 -3.76 -8.52
N LEU A 175 -32.75 -4.67 -7.68
CA LEU A 175 -32.39 -6.01 -8.11
C LEU A 175 -33.62 -6.83 -8.54
N ASP A 176 -33.75 -7.06 -9.84
CA ASP A 176 -34.75 -7.98 -10.39
C ASP A 176 -34.24 -9.42 -10.35
N GLN A 177 -34.91 -10.28 -9.59
CA GLN A 177 -34.58 -11.70 -9.51
C GLN A 177 -35.43 -12.51 -10.50
N LEU A 178 -34.79 -13.44 -11.23
CA LEU A 178 -35.45 -14.27 -12.24
C LEU A 178 -36.23 -15.41 -11.55
N PRO A 179 -37.56 -15.49 -11.68
CA PRO A 179 -38.40 -16.44 -10.93
C PRO A 179 -38.35 -17.90 -11.43
N LEU A 180 -37.43 -18.25 -12.35
CA LEU A 180 -37.43 -19.54 -13.09
C LEU A 180 -36.25 -20.48 -12.79
N SER A 181 -35.33 -20.15 -11.87
CA SER A 181 -34.17 -20.99 -11.53
C SER A 181 -34.20 -21.58 -10.11
N ALA A 182 -35.28 -21.37 -9.34
CA ALA A 182 -35.39 -21.78 -7.94
C ALA A 182 -35.52 -23.31 -7.76
N GLN A 183 -34.42 -24.03 -7.94
CA GLN A 183 -34.16 -25.23 -7.14
C GLN A 183 -33.65 -24.77 -5.77
N PRO A 184 -34.08 -25.38 -4.66
CA PRO A 184 -33.52 -25.09 -3.35
C PRO A 184 -32.00 -25.26 -3.42
N ILE A 185 -31.25 -24.24 -3.03
CA ILE A 185 -29.80 -24.35 -2.91
C ILE A 185 -29.52 -25.35 -1.79
N ALA A 186 -28.61 -26.29 -2.03
CA ALA A 186 -28.26 -27.31 -1.04
C ALA A 186 -27.81 -26.65 0.27
N GLU A 187 -28.15 -27.28 1.41
CA GLU A 187 -27.78 -26.78 2.75
C GLU A 187 -26.28 -26.45 2.84
N ALA A 188 -25.95 -25.39 3.58
CA ALA A 188 -24.58 -24.90 3.77
C ALA A 188 -23.67 -26.03 4.27
N GLY A 189 -22.80 -26.53 3.38
CA GLY A 189 -21.98 -27.74 3.58
C GLY A 189 -21.92 -28.68 2.37
N HIS A 190 -22.89 -28.58 1.44
CA HIS A 190 -22.94 -29.36 0.19
C HIS A 190 -22.88 -28.51 -1.09
N ALA A 191 -22.70 -27.19 -0.96
CA ALA A 191 -22.58 -26.28 -2.10
C ALA A 191 -21.23 -26.44 -2.79
N THR A 192 -21.24 -26.53 -4.12
CA THR A 192 -20.04 -26.61 -4.97
C THR A 192 -20.15 -25.59 -6.09
N CYS A 193 -19.01 -25.10 -6.59
CA CYS A 193 -19.00 -24.19 -7.72
C CYS A 193 -19.58 -24.89 -8.96
N SER A 194 -20.42 -24.18 -9.73
CA SER A 194 -21.09 -24.75 -10.90
C SER A 194 -20.13 -25.14 -12.03
N SER A 195 -18.91 -24.61 -12.01
CA SER A 195 -17.89 -24.79 -13.05
C SER A 195 -16.61 -25.49 -12.58
N CYS A 196 -16.46 -25.80 -11.29
CA CYS A 196 -15.27 -26.50 -10.75
C CYS A 196 -15.56 -27.13 -9.38
N ASP A 197 -14.65 -27.96 -8.87
CA ASP A 197 -14.86 -28.75 -7.65
C ASP A 197 -14.66 -27.98 -6.32
N LEU A 198 -14.51 -26.66 -6.36
CA LEU A 198 -14.34 -25.85 -5.15
C LEU A 198 -15.62 -25.84 -4.30
N THR A 199 -15.45 -26.02 -3.00
CA THR A 199 -16.53 -26.07 -2.00
C THR A 199 -16.52 -24.89 -1.02
N SER A 200 -15.55 -23.97 -1.17
CA SER A 200 -15.34 -22.80 -0.30
C SER A 200 -15.15 -21.53 -1.14
N ASN A 201 -15.34 -20.36 -0.53
CA ASN A 201 -15.27 -19.06 -1.21
C ASN A 201 -16.24 -18.99 -2.41
N LEU A 202 -17.48 -19.42 -2.17
CA LEU A 202 -18.55 -19.48 -3.17
C LEU A 202 -19.39 -18.22 -3.13
N TRP A 203 -19.71 -17.69 -4.31
CA TRP A 203 -20.50 -16.49 -4.53
C TRP A 203 -21.80 -16.87 -5.22
N LEU A 204 -22.91 -16.58 -4.56
CA LEU A 204 -24.26 -16.80 -5.03
C LEU A 204 -24.77 -15.55 -5.76
N CYS A 205 -25.04 -15.69 -7.04
CA CYS A 205 -25.65 -14.63 -7.84
C CYS A 205 -27.09 -14.36 -7.37
N LEU A 206 -27.36 -13.16 -6.85
CA LEU A 206 -28.68 -12.81 -6.31
C LEU A 206 -29.74 -12.67 -7.41
N THR A 207 -29.38 -12.49 -8.67
CA THR A 207 -30.35 -12.43 -9.79
C THR A 207 -30.89 -13.80 -10.19
N CYS A 208 -30.08 -14.85 -10.16
CA CYS A 208 -30.43 -16.14 -10.80
C CYS A 208 -30.08 -17.40 -10.01
N GLY A 209 -29.39 -17.28 -8.87
CA GLY A 209 -29.04 -18.43 -8.03
C GLY A 209 -27.82 -19.22 -8.48
N SER A 210 -27.09 -18.79 -9.52
CA SER A 210 -25.85 -19.43 -9.96
C SER A 210 -24.76 -19.32 -8.89
N LEU A 211 -24.03 -20.42 -8.66
CA LEU A 211 -22.91 -20.50 -7.72
C LEU A 211 -21.58 -20.51 -8.47
N GLY A 212 -20.75 -19.49 -8.24
CA GLY A 212 -19.39 -19.41 -8.78
C GLY A 212 -18.36 -19.22 -7.68
N CYS A 213 -17.17 -19.80 -7.81
CA CYS A 213 -16.07 -19.51 -6.89
C CYS A 213 -15.54 -18.07 -7.07
N GLY A 214 -14.91 -17.54 -6.01
CA GLY A 214 -14.29 -16.21 -5.99
C GLY A 214 -13.20 -16.00 -7.04
N ARG A 215 -12.60 -14.81 -7.10
CA ARG A 215 -11.54 -14.46 -8.07
C ARG A 215 -10.25 -15.25 -7.82
N ALA A 216 -9.46 -15.45 -8.88
CA ALA A 216 -8.10 -15.99 -8.80
C ALA A 216 -7.19 -15.07 -8.00
N GLN A 217 -6.58 -15.64 -6.96
CA GLN A 217 -5.62 -14.97 -6.08
C GLN A 217 -4.39 -15.87 -6.01
N PHE A 218 -3.25 -15.37 -6.51
CA PHE A 218 -1.99 -16.10 -6.52
C PHE A 218 -1.47 -16.29 -5.07
N GLY A 219 -1.03 -17.50 -4.72
CA GLY A 219 -0.39 -17.80 -3.43
C GLY A 219 -1.35 -18.14 -2.27
N VAL A 220 -2.66 -18.23 -2.50
CA VAL A 220 -3.65 -18.56 -1.46
C VAL A 220 -4.20 -19.96 -1.69
N THR A 221 -4.05 -20.86 -0.71
CA THR A 221 -4.50 -22.27 -0.77
C THR A 221 -6.03 -22.45 -0.86
N ASN A 222 -6.81 -21.36 -0.73
CA ASN A 222 -8.27 -21.30 -0.89
C ASN A 222 -8.74 -20.14 -1.82
N GLY A 223 -7.89 -19.69 -2.76
CA GLY A 223 -8.30 -18.75 -3.81
C GLY A 223 -9.37 -19.36 -4.73
N GLY A 224 -10.25 -18.54 -5.30
CA GLY A 224 -11.22 -19.03 -6.29
C GLY A 224 -10.65 -19.00 -7.72
N ASN A 225 -11.35 -19.56 -8.71
CA ASN A 225 -10.91 -19.59 -10.13
C ASN A 225 -11.56 -18.51 -11.02
N GLY A 226 -12.23 -17.51 -10.43
CA GLY A 226 -12.87 -16.41 -11.16
C GLY A 226 -14.24 -16.74 -11.76
N HIS A 227 -14.85 -17.89 -11.45
CA HIS A 227 -16.12 -18.29 -12.06
C HIS A 227 -17.30 -17.37 -11.72
N GLY A 228 -17.32 -16.72 -10.56
CA GLY A 228 -18.32 -15.68 -10.26
C GLY A 228 -18.23 -14.48 -11.21
N LEU A 229 -17.00 -14.04 -11.54
CA LEU A 229 -16.77 -12.96 -12.50
C LEU A 229 -17.13 -13.41 -13.93
N ALA A 230 -16.73 -14.62 -14.33
CA ALA A 230 -17.07 -15.17 -15.63
C ALA A 230 -18.60 -15.27 -15.83
N HIS A 231 -19.32 -15.68 -14.77
CA HIS A 231 -20.79 -15.69 -14.76
C HIS A 231 -21.37 -14.29 -14.99
N TYR A 232 -20.86 -13.27 -14.29
CA TYR A 232 -21.26 -11.88 -14.54
C TYR A 232 -20.94 -11.41 -15.97
N GLN A 233 -19.75 -11.70 -16.50
CA GLN A 233 -19.38 -11.31 -17.86
C GLN A 233 -20.32 -11.92 -18.92
N ALA A 234 -20.76 -13.16 -18.70
CA ALA A 234 -21.68 -13.87 -19.60
C ALA A 234 -23.14 -13.41 -19.48
N THR A 235 -23.62 -13.15 -18.26
CA THR A 235 -25.07 -12.92 -17.99
C THR A 235 -25.42 -11.48 -17.69
N ARG A 236 -24.43 -10.66 -17.33
CA ARG A 236 -24.58 -9.30 -16.79
C ARG A 236 -25.39 -9.22 -15.49
N HIS A 237 -25.45 -10.30 -14.71
CA HIS A 237 -26.06 -10.29 -13.39
C HIS A 237 -25.14 -9.59 -12.37
N PRO A 238 -25.50 -8.39 -11.87
CA PRO A 238 -24.52 -7.50 -11.26
C PRO A 238 -24.17 -7.86 -9.82
N VAL A 239 -25.09 -8.46 -9.04
CA VAL A 239 -24.92 -8.63 -7.60
C VAL A 239 -24.78 -10.10 -7.21
N ALA A 240 -23.80 -10.39 -6.36
CA ALA A 240 -23.61 -11.70 -5.73
C ALA A 240 -23.33 -11.58 -4.23
N VAL A 241 -23.73 -12.58 -3.46
CA VAL A 241 -23.49 -12.71 -2.01
C VAL A 241 -22.56 -13.89 -1.73
N LYS A 242 -21.62 -13.75 -0.80
CA LYS A 242 -20.70 -14.83 -0.43
C LYS A 242 -21.40 -15.84 0.50
N LEU A 243 -21.43 -17.10 0.10
CA LEU A 243 -21.95 -18.19 0.93
C LEU A 243 -20.96 -18.45 2.08
N GLY A 244 -21.47 -18.39 3.32
CA GLY A 244 -20.68 -18.59 4.54
C GLY A 244 -20.45 -17.32 5.36
N THR A 245 -20.71 -16.13 4.82
CA THR A 245 -20.63 -14.85 5.56
C THR A 245 -21.99 -14.32 6.01
N ILE A 246 -23.07 -15.01 5.65
CA ILE A 246 -24.45 -14.66 5.99
C ILE A 246 -24.70 -14.89 7.49
N THR A 247 -25.15 -13.84 8.19
CA THR A 247 -25.47 -13.89 9.61
C THR A 247 -26.99 -13.84 9.87
N PRO A 248 -27.48 -14.35 11.03
CA PRO A 248 -28.88 -14.25 11.41
C PRO A 248 -29.44 -12.83 11.45
N GLU A 249 -28.59 -11.84 11.71
CA GLU A 249 -28.92 -10.42 11.81
C GLU A 249 -29.15 -9.77 10.43
N GLY A 250 -28.90 -10.49 9.33
CA GLY A 250 -29.10 -10.01 7.97
C GLY A 250 -27.87 -9.35 7.35
N ASN A 251 -26.68 -9.56 7.93
CA ASN A 251 -25.42 -9.09 7.36
C ASN A 251 -24.80 -10.20 6.50
N ALA A 252 -24.22 -9.83 5.36
CA ALA A 252 -23.44 -10.73 4.51
C ALA A 252 -22.51 -9.92 3.61
N ASP A 253 -21.47 -10.56 3.09
CA ASP A 253 -20.62 -9.94 2.08
C ASP A 253 -21.33 -9.97 0.73
N ILE A 254 -21.65 -8.79 0.21
CA ILE A 254 -22.29 -8.61 -1.08
C ILE A 254 -21.35 -7.81 -1.97
N TYR A 255 -21.19 -8.28 -3.20
CA TYR A 255 -20.34 -7.67 -4.19
C TYR A 255 -21.14 -7.33 -5.44
N CYS A 256 -20.96 -6.11 -5.93
CA CYS A 256 -21.55 -5.65 -7.18
C CYS A 256 -20.47 -5.60 -8.27
N TYR A 257 -20.52 -6.52 -9.23
CA TYR A 257 -19.58 -6.58 -10.35
C TYR A 257 -19.71 -5.42 -11.35
N LEU A 258 -20.81 -4.67 -11.33
CA LEU A 258 -20.96 -3.47 -12.17
C LEU A 258 -20.32 -2.23 -11.51
N CYS A 259 -20.40 -2.12 -10.18
CA CYS A 259 -19.70 -1.10 -9.41
C CYS A 259 -18.23 -1.47 -9.13
N ASP A 260 -17.88 -2.74 -9.35
CA ASP A 260 -16.61 -3.38 -8.97
C ASP A 260 -16.25 -3.19 -7.49
N ASP A 261 -17.26 -3.19 -6.62
CA ASP A 261 -17.13 -2.79 -5.21
C ASP A 261 -18.10 -3.59 -4.30
N SER A 262 -17.75 -3.69 -3.01
CA SER A 262 -18.61 -4.27 -1.97
C SER A 262 -19.78 -3.34 -1.68
N LYS A 263 -20.99 -3.88 -1.55
CA LYS A 263 -22.23 -3.10 -1.39
C LYS A 263 -23.13 -3.67 -0.31
N LEU A 264 -24.04 -2.86 0.21
CA LEU A 264 -25.08 -3.32 1.13
C LEU A 264 -26.33 -3.66 0.34
N ASP A 265 -27.04 -4.68 0.76
CA ASP A 265 -28.37 -5.01 0.27
C ASP A 265 -29.38 -4.89 1.41
N PRO A 266 -30.13 -3.76 1.48
CA PRO A 266 -31.14 -3.57 2.51
C PRO A 266 -32.29 -4.58 2.46
N SER A 267 -32.44 -5.28 1.32
CA SER A 267 -33.49 -6.28 1.08
C SER A 267 -32.94 -7.71 1.01
N LEU A 268 -31.73 -7.96 1.54
CA LEU A 268 -31.05 -9.25 1.47
C LEU A 268 -31.94 -10.42 1.94
N SER A 269 -32.72 -10.22 3.00
CA SER A 269 -33.65 -11.22 3.53
C SER A 269 -34.68 -11.67 2.50
N ASN A 270 -35.24 -10.73 1.73
CA ASN A 270 -36.18 -11.00 0.65
C ASN A 270 -35.47 -11.70 -0.51
N HIS A 271 -34.28 -11.24 -0.88
CA HIS A 271 -33.53 -11.81 -2.00
C HIS A 271 -33.07 -13.25 -1.75
N LEU A 272 -32.66 -13.56 -0.52
CA LEU A 272 -32.27 -14.92 -0.12
C LEU A 272 -33.47 -15.87 0.03
N ALA A 273 -34.64 -15.35 0.43
CA ALA A 273 -35.84 -16.16 0.59
C ALA A 273 -36.30 -16.81 -0.73
N ILE A 274 -36.08 -16.15 -1.88
CA ILE A 274 -36.39 -16.72 -3.21
C ILE A 274 -35.61 -18.01 -3.47
N PHE A 275 -34.38 -18.11 -2.96
CA PHE A 275 -33.53 -19.28 -3.10
C PHE A 275 -33.73 -20.32 -1.99
N GLY A 276 -34.70 -20.10 -1.09
CA GLY A 276 -34.98 -20.98 0.05
C GLY A 276 -34.02 -20.82 1.23
N ILE A 277 -33.20 -19.75 1.26
CA ILE A 277 -32.24 -19.49 2.34
C ILE A 277 -32.91 -18.61 3.39
N ASN A 278 -33.09 -19.16 4.60
CA ASN A 278 -33.68 -18.44 5.72
C ASN A 278 -32.58 -17.93 6.68
N LEU A 279 -32.53 -16.62 6.92
CA LEU A 279 -31.47 -15.96 7.70
C LEU A 279 -31.33 -16.54 9.10
N SER A 280 -32.43 -16.83 9.79
CA SER A 280 -32.40 -17.33 11.18
C SER A 280 -31.74 -18.69 11.35
N ALA A 281 -31.56 -19.44 10.25
CA ALA A 281 -30.90 -20.74 10.23
C ALA A 281 -29.43 -20.66 9.78
N GLN A 282 -28.96 -19.49 9.36
CA GLN A 282 -27.57 -19.30 8.92
C GLN A 282 -26.66 -19.03 10.10
N THR A 283 -25.43 -19.52 10.01
CA THR A 283 -24.35 -19.16 10.92
C THR A 283 -23.13 -18.84 10.09
N LYS A 284 -22.42 -17.77 10.44
CA LYS A 284 -21.16 -17.42 9.79
C LYS A 284 -20.17 -18.57 9.91
N THR A 285 -19.74 -19.10 8.77
CA THR A 285 -18.89 -20.30 8.62
C THR A 285 -17.61 -20.02 7.84
N GLU A 286 -17.55 -18.90 7.12
CA GLU A 286 -16.37 -18.40 6.41
C GLU A 286 -16.00 -16.99 6.87
N LEU A 287 -14.73 -16.63 6.70
CA LEU A 287 -14.25 -15.27 6.90
C LEU A 287 -14.87 -14.33 5.85
N SER A 288 -15.22 -13.12 6.27
CA SER A 288 -15.60 -12.07 5.35
C SER A 288 -14.42 -11.68 4.44
N VAL A 289 -14.69 -11.00 3.32
CA VAL A 289 -13.65 -10.44 2.44
C VAL A 289 -12.75 -9.50 3.24
N THR A 290 -13.33 -8.66 4.09
CA THR A 290 -12.59 -7.76 4.99
C THR A 290 -11.72 -8.55 5.98
N GLU A 291 -12.26 -9.60 6.61
CA GLU A 291 -11.48 -10.46 7.51
C GLU A 291 -10.36 -11.22 6.79
N MET A 292 -10.60 -11.67 5.56
CA MET A 292 -9.60 -12.33 4.73
C MET A 292 -8.52 -11.35 4.28
N GLN A 293 -8.88 -10.10 3.97
CA GLN A 293 -7.94 -9.04 3.60
C GLN A 293 -7.10 -8.62 4.82
N ILE A 294 -7.70 -8.61 6.02
CA ILE A 294 -6.99 -8.33 7.27
C ILE A 294 -6.09 -9.50 7.64
N GLU A 295 -6.56 -10.74 7.53
CA GLU A 295 -5.73 -11.92 7.72
C GLU A 295 -4.60 -11.96 6.69
N HIS A 296 -4.87 -11.61 5.44
CA HIS A 296 -3.86 -11.48 4.40
C HIS A 296 -2.87 -10.38 4.73
N ASN A 297 -3.30 -9.19 5.16
CA ASN A 297 -2.40 -8.11 5.58
C ASN A 297 -1.58 -8.46 6.83
N LEU A 298 -2.17 -9.19 7.78
CA LEU A 298 -1.49 -9.69 8.99
C LEU A 298 -0.53 -10.85 8.68
N LYS A 299 -0.84 -11.65 7.65
CA LYS A 299 0.00 -12.75 7.14
C LYS A 299 0.95 -12.33 6.02
N TYR A 300 0.80 -11.14 5.46
CA TYR A 300 1.74 -10.49 4.54
C TYR A 300 2.95 -10.01 5.36
N ASP A 301 3.54 -10.96 6.07
CA ASP A 301 4.81 -10.83 6.71
C ASP A 301 5.85 -10.97 5.60
N PHE A 302 6.19 -9.84 4.97
CA PHE A 302 7.31 -9.79 4.06
C PHE A 302 8.53 -10.33 4.80
N SER A 303 9.11 -11.39 4.25
CA SER A 303 10.33 -12.00 4.75
C SER A 303 11.36 -10.90 4.97
N LEU A 304 11.58 -10.53 6.23
CA LEU A 304 12.64 -9.64 6.66
C LEU A 304 13.94 -10.42 6.56
N THR A 305 14.30 -10.84 5.36
CA THR A 305 15.48 -11.66 5.10
C THR A 305 16.33 -10.94 4.08
N ASN A 306 17.62 -10.81 4.38
CA ASN A 306 18.62 -10.32 3.45
C ASN A 306 18.75 -11.29 2.28
N GLU A 307 19.52 -10.89 1.27
CA GLU A 307 19.87 -11.74 0.13
C GLU A 307 20.44 -13.10 0.56
N ASP A 308 21.12 -13.21 1.72
CA ASP A 308 21.61 -14.45 2.35
C ASP A 308 20.52 -15.44 2.86
N GLY A 309 19.23 -15.07 2.80
CA GLY A 309 18.13 -15.80 3.45
C GLY A 309 18.17 -15.69 4.99
N LYS A 310 19.09 -14.90 5.54
CA LYS A 310 19.18 -14.59 6.97
C LYS A 310 18.23 -13.47 7.32
N ALA A 311 17.57 -13.55 8.47
CA ALA A 311 16.72 -12.48 8.94
C ALA A 311 17.52 -11.16 9.09
N LEU A 312 16.97 -10.06 8.58
CA LEU A 312 17.47 -8.70 8.76
C LEU A 312 17.58 -8.44 10.26
N GLU A 313 18.74 -7.94 10.65
CA GLU A 313 19.09 -7.71 12.05
C GLU A 313 18.17 -6.62 12.63
N PRO A 314 17.34 -6.94 13.65
CA PRO A 314 16.56 -5.95 14.36
C PRO A 314 17.49 -4.97 15.07
N ILE A 315 17.16 -3.69 15.00
CA ILE A 315 17.93 -2.65 15.67
C ILE A 315 17.05 -1.90 16.67
N HIS A 316 17.65 -1.48 17.78
CA HIS A 316 16.98 -0.85 18.90
C HIS A 316 17.74 0.39 19.35
N GLY A 317 17.05 1.32 20.03
CA GLY A 317 17.64 2.54 20.57
C GLY A 317 16.93 3.83 20.17
N LYS A 318 17.55 4.96 20.49
CA LYS A 318 16.97 6.29 20.24
C LYS A 318 16.74 6.50 18.75
N GLY A 319 15.52 6.88 18.37
CA GLY A 319 15.14 7.07 16.97
C GLY A 319 14.90 5.78 16.18
N LEU A 320 14.93 4.60 16.81
CA LEU A 320 14.79 3.30 16.16
C LEU A 320 13.50 2.58 16.60
N THR A 321 12.46 3.35 16.91
CA THR A 321 11.17 2.79 17.35
C THR A 321 10.23 2.59 16.16
N GLY A 322 9.62 1.41 16.04
CA GLY A 322 8.66 1.08 15.00
C GLY A 322 7.23 1.54 15.33
N LEU A 323 6.38 1.65 14.31
CA LEU A 323 4.96 2.01 14.44
C LEU A 323 4.11 0.81 14.06
N ARG A 324 3.35 0.27 15.02
CA ARG A 324 2.49 -0.88 14.81
C ARG A 324 1.38 -0.57 13.82
N ASN A 325 1.14 -1.49 12.88
CA ASN A 325 0.06 -1.39 11.92
C ASN A 325 -1.32 -1.40 12.62
N LEU A 326 -2.18 -0.43 12.31
CA LEU A 326 -3.54 -0.29 12.83
C LEU A 326 -4.63 -0.86 11.89
N GLY A 327 -4.22 -1.59 10.85
CA GLY A 327 -5.04 -1.92 9.69
C GLY A 327 -4.80 -0.89 8.58
N ASN A 328 -4.01 -1.26 7.57
CA ASN A 328 -3.67 -0.44 6.40
C ASN A 328 -2.97 0.91 6.72
N SER A 329 -2.36 1.07 7.89
CA SER A 329 -1.78 2.36 8.32
C SER A 329 -0.30 2.56 7.91
N CYS A 330 0.24 1.71 7.04
CA CYS A 330 1.66 1.70 6.68
C CYS A 330 2.11 2.96 5.89
N TYR A 331 1.20 3.59 5.14
CA TYR A 331 1.43 4.88 4.48
C TYR A 331 1.75 5.98 5.51
N MET A 332 0.94 6.08 6.57
CA MET A 332 1.13 7.01 7.67
C MET A 332 2.40 6.70 8.45
N ALA A 333 2.64 5.41 8.75
CA ALA A 333 3.86 5.01 9.45
C ALA A 333 5.12 5.44 8.69
N SER A 334 5.17 5.18 7.38
CA SER A 334 6.31 5.53 6.51
C SER A 334 6.56 7.04 6.45
N VAL A 335 5.49 7.85 6.36
CA VAL A 335 5.59 9.32 6.36
C VAL A 335 6.08 9.84 7.72
N LEU A 336 5.50 9.36 8.83
CA LEU A 336 5.89 9.81 10.17
C LEU A 336 7.35 9.47 10.49
N GLN A 337 7.79 8.25 10.18
CA GLN A 337 9.19 7.85 10.37
C GLN A 337 10.14 8.77 9.59
N THR A 338 9.78 9.10 8.35
CA THR A 338 10.59 9.95 7.47
C THR A 338 10.66 11.39 7.96
N ILE A 339 9.53 11.99 8.33
CA ILE A 339 9.47 13.38 8.82
C ILE A 339 10.24 13.52 10.14
N PHE A 340 10.05 12.60 11.10
CA PHE A 340 10.77 12.67 12.39
C PHE A 340 12.25 12.28 12.28
N ALA A 341 12.73 11.87 11.11
CA ALA A 341 14.16 11.75 10.85
C ALA A 341 14.83 13.11 10.55
N LEU A 342 14.04 14.14 10.21
CA LEU A 342 14.52 15.48 9.85
C LEU A 342 14.84 16.33 11.10
N PRO A 343 15.97 17.07 11.13
CA PRO A 343 16.37 17.86 12.29
C PRO A 343 15.32 18.86 12.77
N GLU A 344 14.66 19.56 11.86
CA GLU A 344 13.73 20.65 12.18
C GLU A 344 12.48 20.13 12.89
N PHE A 345 12.00 18.95 12.52
CA PHE A 345 10.91 18.27 13.21
C PHE A 345 11.35 17.72 14.57
N LYS A 346 12.57 17.17 14.67
CA LYS A 346 13.12 16.72 15.95
C LYS A 346 13.25 17.88 16.93
N GLU A 347 13.90 18.96 16.52
CA GLU A 347 14.13 20.15 17.36
C GLU A 347 12.82 20.79 17.80
N ARG A 348 11.82 20.83 16.91
CA ARG A 348 10.52 21.45 17.20
C ARG A 348 9.64 20.64 18.15
N TYR A 349 9.62 19.31 18.02
CA TYR A 349 8.64 18.45 18.72
C TYR A 349 9.25 17.57 19.82
N TYR A 350 10.55 17.25 19.77
CA TYR A 350 11.20 16.31 20.69
C TYR A 350 12.11 16.97 21.74
N ALA A 351 12.28 18.29 21.71
CA ALA A 351 13.26 19.02 22.53
C ALA A 351 13.34 18.58 24.01
N LEU A 352 14.35 17.76 24.32
CA LEU A 352 14.71 17.28 25.66
C LEU A 352 15.66 18.24 26.41
N GLU A 353 16.21 19.28 25.78
CA GLU A 353 17.35 20.02 26.36
C GLU A 353 17.33 21.55 26.21
N SER A 354 16.33 22.16 25.55
CA SER A 354 16.30 23.63 25.45
C SER A 354 15.38 24.25 26.51
N ALA A 355 15.95 25.15 27.32
CA ALA A 355 15.26 26.03 28.28
C ALA A 355 14.25 27.00 27.64
N ARG A 356 13.76 26.73 26.42
CA ARG A 356 12.90 27.57 25.58
C ARG A 356 11.52 26.99 25.28
N ALA A 357 11.29 25.68 25.47
CA ALA A 357 9.94 25.14 25.38
C ALA A 357 9.34 25.11 26.79
N GLN A 358 8.38 26.00 27.09
CA GLN A 358 7.35 25.62 28.05
C GLN A 358 6.79 24.28 27.58
N ASP A 359 6.77 23.27 28.45
CA ASP A 359 6.17 21.98 28.13
C ASP A 359 4.74 22.27 27.67
N HIS A 360 4.45 21.94 26.41
CA HIS A 360 3.14 22.21 25.83
C HIS A 360 2.03 21.57 26.69
N ALA A 361 2.34 20.50 27.43
CA ALA A 361 1.44 19.93 28.43
C ALA A 361 0.88 20.95 29.43
N GLU A 362 1.71 21.90 29.88
CA GLU A 362 1.34 22.91 30.89
C GLU A 362 0.45 24.01 30.32
N ILE A 363 0.69 24.40 29.06
CA ILE A 363 0.03 25.55 28.42
C ILE A 363 -0.98 25.17 27.33
N CYS A 364 -1.22 23.87 27.11
CA CYS A 364 -2.11 23.41 26.05
C CYS A 364 -3.48 24.08 26.17
N PRO A 365 -4.01 24.72 25.11
CA PRO A 365 -5.30 25.41 25.18
C PRO A 365 -6.47 24.42 25.17
N GLU A 366 -6.26 23.20 24.68
CA GLU A 366 -7.33 22.22 24.53
C GLU A 366 -7.69 21.57 25.88
N PRO A 367 -8.99 21.35 26.15
CA PRO A 367 -9.45 20.67 27.37
C PRO A 367 -8.94 19.23 27.47
N LEU A 368 -8.82 18.54 26.33
CA LEU A 368 -8.31 17.19 26.22
C LEU A 368 -7.07 17.16 25.32
N PRO A 369 -5.90 16.73 25.82
CA PRO A 369 -4.68 16.67 25.00
C PRO A 369 -4.77 15.73 23.78
N ALA A 370 -5.70 14.76 23.80
CA ALA A 370 -5.98 13.88 22.67
C ALA A 370 -6.52 14.63 21.44
N ASP A 371 -7.15 15.79 21.62
CA ASP A 371 -7.70 16.62 20.55
C ASP A 371 -6.73 17.72 20.08
N CYS A 372 -5.51 17.77 20.64
CA CYS A 372 -4.52 18.79 20.33
C CYS A 372 -3.45 18.25 19.37
N VAL A 373 -3.34 18.83 18.17
CA VAL A 373 -2.36 18.43 17.14
C VAL A 373 -0.93 18.51 17.68
N GLU A 374 -0.58 19.62 18.33
CA GLU A 374 0.73 19.81 18.97
C GLU A 374 1.02 18.74 20.05
N CYS A 375 0.04 18.38 20.90
CA CYS A 375 0.22 17.30 21.89
C CYS A 375 0.48 15.95 21.20
N GLN A 376 -0.28 15.63 20.14
CA GLN A 376 -0.12 14.37 19.43
C GLN A 376 1.19 14.31 18.64
N MET A 377 1.63 15.41 18.01
CA MET A 377 2.92 15.48 17.34
C MET A 377 4.09 15.30 18.32
N ARG A 378 4.03 15.94 19.49
CA ARG A 378 5.03 15.73 20.55
C ARG A 378 5.01 14.31 21.12
N LYS A 379 3.82 13.73 21.27
CA LYS A 379 3.66 12.32 21.68
C LYS A 379 4.33 11.37 20.69
N ILE A 380 4.11 11.57 19.38
CA ILE A 380 4.77 10.78 18.33
C ILE A 380 6.29 11.00 18.38
N ALA A 381 6.75 12.24 18.51
CA ALA A 381 8.17 12.56 18.58
C ALA A 381 8.86 11.89 19.78
N ASP A 382 8.29 12.01 20.98
CA ASP A 382 8.75 11.29 22.18
C ASP A 382 8.73 9.78 21.98
N GLY A 383 7.65 9.25 21.39
CA GLY A 383 7.53 7.84 21.01
C GLY A 383 8.70 7.36 20.17
N LEU A 384 8.93 8.01 19.03
CA LEU A 384 9.91 7.57 18.04
C LEU A 384 11.36 7.78 18.50
N LEU A 385 11.63 8.93 19.12
CA LEU A 385 12.99 9.43 19.32
C LEU A 385 13.56 9.12 20.72
N SER A 386 12.73 8.84 21.73
CA SER A 386 13.18 8.56 23.10
C SER A 386 13.93 7.24 23.28
N GLY A 387 13.65 6.25 22.44
CA GLY A 387 14.17 4.88 22.59
C GLY A 387 13.47 4.05 23.68
N ARG A 388 12.55 4.64 24.46
CA ARG A 388 11.90 3.98 25.62
C ARG A 388 10.98 2.83 25.24
N TYR A 389 10.49 2.82 24.00
CA TYR A 389 9.50 1.87 23.51
C TYR A 389 10.10 0.85 22.54
N THR A 390 11.43 0.76 22.49
CA THR A 390 12.15 -0.19 21.63
C THR A 390 12.23 -1.60 22.23
N ASN A 391 11.49 -1.90 23.30
CA ASN A 391 11.56 -3.17 23.99
C ASN A 391 11.13 -4.35 23.08
N PRO A 392 11.88 -5.46 23.03
CA PRO A 392 11.48 -6.67 22.32
C PRO A 392 10.12 -7.17 22.80
N ALA A 393 9.27 -7.62 21.88
CA ALA A 393 7.99 -8.22 22.25
C ALA A 393 8.21 -9.46 23.15
N PRO A 394 7.43 -9.63 24.24
CA PRO A 394 7.46 -10.86 25.03
C PRO A 394 7.21 -12.07 24.12
N SER A 395 7.99 -13.13 24.33
CA SER A 395 8.13 -14.37 23.53
C SER A 395 6.84 -15.14 23.16
N HIS A 396 5.67 -14.66 23.54
CA HIS A 396 4.37 -15.26 23.23
C HIS A 396 3.46 -14.42 22.30
N ILE A 397 3.89 -13.22 21.87
CA ILE A 397 3.14 -12.41 20.89
C ILE A 397 3.48 -12.82 19.44
N ASN A 398 4.62 -13.50 19.21
CA ASN A 398 4.97 -14.14 17.93
C ASN A 398 4.09 -15.38 17.58
N ALA A 399 2.97 -15.59 18.28
CA ALA A 399 2.07 -16.72 18.10
C ALA A 399 1.08 -16.53 16.93
N SER A 400 1.52 -15.89 15.84
CA SER A 400 0.96 -16.12 14.50
C SER A 400 1.58 -17.36 13.83
N SER A 401 2.59 -18.01 14.43
CA SER A 401 2.96 -19.38 14.08
C SER A 401 1.92 -20.37 14.61
N HIS A 402 1.13 -20.93 13.71
CA HIS A 402 0.42 -22.17 14.00
C HIS A 402 1.45 -23.24 14.42
N ALA A 403 1.13 -23.93 15.51
CA ALA A 403 1.94 -24.92 16.24
C ALA A 403 2.89 -24.29 17.26
N GLY A 404 2.60 -24.50 18.55
CA GLY A 404 3.37 -24.04 19.72
C GLY A 404 4.75 -24.67 19.82
N VAL A 405 5.62 -24.34 18.87
CA VAL A 405 7.06 -24.59 18.88
C VAL A 405 7.72 -23.22 18.92
N THR A 406 8.28 -22.85 20.07
CA THR A 406 9.15 -21.68 20.18
C THR A 406 10.48 -22.01 19.51
N ASP A 407 10.62 -21.66 18.23
CA ASP A 407 11.89 -21.75 17.54
C ASP A 407 12.82 -20.60 18.01
N PRO A 408 14.01 -20.89 18.58
CA PRO A 408 14.95 -19.86 19.04
C PRO A 408 15.57 -19.01 17.91
N THR A 409 15.26 -19.31 16.64
CA THR A 409 15.88 -18.68 15.46
C THR A 409 15.14 -17.46 14.91
N ILE A 410 13.93 -17.15 15.39
CA ILE A 410 13.16 -15.97 14.95
C ILE A 410 13.55 -14.74 15.81
N PRO A 411 14.09 -13.66 15.22
CA PRO A 411 14.44 -12.45 15.96
C PRO A 411 13.20 -11.85 16.65
N ALA A 412 13.33 -11.48 17.92
CA ALA A 412 12.27 -10.82 18.66
C ALA A 412 12.20 -9.33 18.27
N PHE A 413 11.28 -8.98 17.37
CA PHE A 413 11.02 -7.58 17.01
C PHE A 413 10.37 -6.81 18.17
N GLN A 414 10.51 -5.49 18.14
CA GLN A 414 9.83 -4.60 19.09
C GLN A 414 8.30 -4.66 18.94
N GLN A 415 7.56 -4.33 20.00
CA GLN A 415 6.09 -4.31 19.96
C GLN A 415 5.50 -3.24 19.01
N GLY A 416 6.26 -2.16 18.80
CA GLY A 416 5.84 -0.98 18.04
C GLY A 416 4.80 -0.12 18.77
N LEU A 417 4.79 1.18 18.45
CA LEU A 417 3.84 2.13 19.01
C LEU A 417 2.50 2.08 18.26
N LYS A 418 1.38 2.29 18.95
CA LYS A 418 0.06 2.39 18.33
C LYS A 418 -0.39 3.84 18.20
N PRO A 419 -0.18 4.53 17.06
CA PRO A 419 -0.54 5.95 16.89
C PRO A 419 -2.04 6.17 16.64
N SER A 420 -2.92 5.46 17.35
CA SER A 420 -4.38 5.46 17.11
C SER A 420 -5.03 6.82 17.40
N THR A 421 -4.66 7.48 18.49
CA THR A 421 -5.14 8.83 18.83
C THR A 421 -4.70 9.84 17.78
N PHE A 422 -3.46 9.75 17.30
CA PHE A 422 -2.94 10.62 16.24
C PHE A 422 -3.72 10.42 14.94
N LYS A 423 -3.90 9.17 14.50
CA LYS A 423 -4.67 8.84 13.28
C LYS A 423 -6.11 9.38 13.37
N THR A 424 -6.77 9.16 14.51
CA THR A 424 -8.14 9.62 14.74
C THR A 424 -8.24 11.14 14.71
N LEU A 425 -7.26 11.85 15.30
CA LEU A 425 -7.25 13.30 15.32
C LEU A 425 -6.97 13.89 13.93
N VAL A 426 -5.91 13.43 13.26
CA VAL A 426 -5.49 13.98 11.97
C VAL A 426 -6.50 13.63 10.88
N GLY A 427 -7.07 12.43 10.88
CA GLY A 427 -8.09 12.04 9.91
C GLY A 427 -9.48 12.63 10.17
N ARG A 428 -9.73 13.30 11.31
CA ARG A 428 -11.07 13.76 11.69
C ARG A 428 -11.64 14.71 10.64
N GLY A 429 -12.78 14.34 10.07
CA GLY A 429 -13.48 15.12 9.04
C GLY A 429 -12.97 14.93 7.62
N HIS A 430 -11.88 14.18 7.41
CA HIS A 430 -11.39 13.88 6.07
C HIS A 430 -12.02 12.61 5.51
N HIS A 431 -12.61 12.69 4.31
CA HIS A 431 -13.30 11.57 3.67
C HIS A 431 -12.42 10.31 3.51
N GLU A 432 -11.15 10.45 3.12
CA GLU A 432 -10.22 9.30 3.01
C GLU A 432 -9.52 8.95 4.34
N PHE A 433 -8.74 9.87 4.92
CA PHE A 433 -7.90 9.59 6.10
C PHE A 433 -8.65 9.31 7.42
N SER A 434 -9.95 9.59 7.50
CA SER A 434 -10.79 9.11 8.62
C SER A 434 -11.03 7.60 8.56
N THR A 435 -10.99 7.00 7.37
CA THR A 435 -11.22 5.57 7.14
C THR A 435 -9.99 4.73 7.48
N MET A 436 -10.13 3.42 7.45
CA MET A 436 -9.01 2.46 7.54
C MET A 436 -8.65 1.84 6.19
N LYS A 437 -9.03 2.47 5.10
CA LYS A 437 -8.62 2.04 3.76
C LYS A 437 -7.13 2.29 3.57
N GLN A 438 -6.54 1.61 2.59
CA GLN A 438 -5.20 1.94 2.13
C GLN A 438 -5.24 3.30 1.43
N GLN A 439 -4.21 4.11 1.67
CA GLN A 439 -4.11 5.48 1.15
C GLN A 439 -2.72 5.73 0.59
N ASP A 440 -2.61 6.76 -0.26
CA ASP A 440 -1.32 7.15 -0.83
C ASP A 440 -0.47 7.94 0.19
N SER A 441 0.84 7.66 0.20
CA SER A 441 1.78 8.29 1.13
C SER A 441 2.10 9.75 0.81
N GLU A 442 2.11 10.14 -0.47
CA GLU A 442 2.32 11.54 -0.87
C GLU A 442 1.09 12.38 -0.52
N GLU A 443 -0.11 11.90 -0.85
CA GLU A 443 -1.36 12.58 -0.49
C GLU A 443 -1.45 12.78 1.04
N PHE A 444 -1.07 11.76 1.82
CA PHE A 444 -1.03 11.88 3.28
C PHE A 444 0.04 12.87 3.78
N LEU A 445 1.20 12.96 3.12
CA LEU A 445 2.24 13.93 3.46
C LEU A 445 1.75 15.37 3.23
N GLU A 446 1.18 15.65 2.05
CA GLU A 446 0.61 16.97 1.74
C GLU A 446 -0.52 17.33 2.70
N TYR A 447 -1.41 16.38 2.96
CA TYR A 447 -2.48 16.55 3.94
C TYR A 447 -1.94 16.85 5.34
N LEU A 448 -0.96 16.09 5.82
CA LEU A 448 -0.34 16.32 7.13
C LEU A 448 0.32 17.70 7.19
N VAL A 449 1.06 18.11 6.16
CA VAL A 449 1.66 19.45 6.07
C VAL A 449 0.58 20.53 6.16
N SER A 450 -0.55 20.36 5.47
CA SER A 450 -1.69 21.30 5.55
C SER A 450 -2.27 21.40 6.96
N VAL A 451 -2.43 20.27 7.65
CA VAL A 451 -2.92 20.19 9.04
C VAL A 451 -1.96 20.90 9.99
N LEU A 452 -0.66 20.69 9.84
CA LEU A 452 0.36 21.31 10.67
C LEU A 452 0.44 22.83 10.45
N ARG A 453 0.38 23.29 9.20
CA ARG A 453 0.35 24.73 8.88
C ARG A 453 -0.90 25.41 9.43
N ARG A 454 -2.05 24.72 9.38
CA ARG A 454 -3.31 25.22 9.96
C ARG A 454 -3.22 25.35 11.48
N ASP A 455 -2.71 24.33 12.18
CA ASP A 455 -2.51 24.40 13.64
C ASP A 455 -1.47 25.48 14.00
N TRP A 456 -0.43 25.64 13.20
CA TRP A 456 0.58 26.69 13.38
C TRP A 456 0.00 28.09 13.21
N LYS A 457 -0.81 28.35 12.15
CA LYS A 457 -1.47 29.66 11.96
C LYS A 457 -2.34 30.03 13.16
N LYS A 458 -3.02 29.07 13.77
CA LYS A 458 -3.85 29.27 14.98
C LYS A 458 -3.01 29.66 16.22
N ARG A 459 -1.80 29.09 16.38
CA ARG A 459 -0.99 29.21 17.61
C ARG A 459 0.15 30.23 17.52
N GLY A 460 0.66 30.50 16.33
CA GLY A 460 1.93 31.20 16.10
C GLY A 460 3.16 30.37 16.51
N GLY A 461 4.36 30.74 16.05
CA GLY A 461 5.63 30.10 16.42
C GLY A 461 6.57 29.89 15.23
N GLU A 462 7.47 28.90 15.30
CA GLU A 462 8.26 28.43 14.15
C GLU A 462 7.56 27.26 13.45
N ASP A 463 7.42 27.35 12.13
CA ASP A 463 6.77 26.37 11.27
C ASP A 463 7.82 25.40 10.69
N PRO A 464 7.88 24.14 11.17
CA PRO A 464 8.85 23.17 10.71
C PRO A 464 8.60 22.70 9.27
N THR A 465 7.41 22.97 8.69
CA THR A 465 7.05 22.52 7.35
C THR A 465 7.68 23.38 6.23
N ARG A 466 8.21 24.56 6.55
CA ARG A 466 8.85 25.46 5.58
C ARG A 466 10.10 24.87 4.93
N ILE A 467 10.69 23.84 5.53
CA ILE A 467 11.85 23.15 4.98
C ILE A 467 11.56 22.48 3.63
N PHE A 468 10.29 22.20 3.34
CA PHE A 468 9.83 21.62 2.08
C PHE A 468 9.48 22.67 1.02
N SER A 469 9.17 23.89 1.44
CA SER A 469 8.63 24.93 0.57
C SER A 469 9.68 25.50 -0.36
N TYR A 470 9.31 25.63 -1.63
CA TYR A 470 10.15 26.22 -2.66
C TYR A 470 9.31 26.91 -3.73
N SER A 471 9.94 27.80 -4.48
CA SER A 471 9.29 28.55 -5.54
C SER A 471 9.71 28.05 -6.91
N THR A 472 8.76 28.03 -7.84
CA THR A 472 9.02 27.84 -9.28
C THR A 472 8.61 29.09 -10.04
N SER A 473 9.32 29.39 -11.13
CA SER A 473 9.01 30.46 -12.06
C SER A 473 8.58 29.86 -13.39
N GLN A 474 7.34 30.14 -13.77
CA GLN A 474 6.79 29.84 -15.08
C GLN A 474 7.06 31.01 -16.03
N ARG A 475 7.67 30.72 -17.16
CA ARG A 475 7.95 31.66 -18.25
C ARG A 475 7.12 31.29 -19.47
N LEU A 476 6.26 32.20 -19.91
CA LEU A 476 5.48 32.09 -21.14
C LEU A 476 6.03 33.04 -22.19
N GLN A 477 6.32 32.57 -23.40
CA GLN A 477 6.84 33.40 -24.50
C GLN A 477 6.02 33.19 -25.77
N CYS A 478 5.52 34.27 -26.37
CA CYS A 478 4.92 34.23 -27.70
C CYS A 478 6.00 33.97 -28.77
N THR A 479 5.82 32.97 -29.64
CA THR A 479 6.83 32.67 -30.69
C THR A 479 6.88 33.72 -31.81
N GLU A 480 5.81 34.49 -32.00
CA GLU A 480 5.75 35.54 -33.03
C GLU A 480 6.30 36.88 -32.57
N CYS A 481 5.74 37.48 -31.51
CA CYS A 481 6.17 38.80 -31.03
C CYS A 481 7.33 38.75 -30.02
N ARG A 482 7.72 37.55 -29.56
CA ARG A 482 8.80 37.29 -28.59
C ARG A 482 8.61 37.88 -27.20
N LYS A 483 7.47 38.51 -26.93
CA LYS A 483 7.14 39.03 -25.60
C LYS A 483 6.88 37.90 -24.61
N VAL A 484 7.17 38.17 -23.34
CA VAL A 484 7.18 37.18 -22.26
C VAL A 484 6.23 37.53 -21.12
N ARG A 485 5.79 36.54 -20.34
CA ARG A 485 5.08 36.73 -19.07
C ARG A 485 5.66 35.76 -18.06
N TYR A 486 5.91 36.23 -16.85
CA TYR A 486 6.41 35.42 -15.74
C TYR A 486 5.33 35.26 -14.68
N ARG A 487 5.28 34.07 -14.06
CA ARG A 487 4.46 33.78 -12.89
C ARG A 487 5.31 32.97 -11.91
N THR A 488 5.18 33.25 -10.62
CA THR A 488 5.88 32.49 -9.57
C THR A 488 4.85 31.73 -8.76
N ASP A 489 5.09 30.44 -8.54
CA ASP A 489 4.21 29.56 -7.75
C ASP A 489 5.01 28.91 -6.62
N GLU A 490 4.45 28.86 -5.41
CA GLU A 490 5.02 28.14 -4.25
C GLU A 490 4.58 26.66 -4.29
N ASN A 491 5.49 25.75 -3.97
CA ASN A 491 5.30 24.30 -4.04
C ASN A 491 6.01 23.62 -2.86
N ASP A 492 5.56 22.42 -2.46
CA ASP A 492 6.21 21.59 -1.44
C ASP A 492 6.71 20.24 -1.98
N VAL A 493 6.14 19.76 -3.08
CA VAL A 493 6.43 18.47 -3.68
C VAL A 493 6.73 18.64 -5.17
N LEU A 494 7.89 18.13 -5.60
CA LEU A 494 8.25 18.05 -7.01
C LEU A 494 7.73 16.74 -7.61
N SER A 495 6.55 16.82 -8.22
CA SER A 495 5.89 15.69 -8.88
C SER A 495 6.45 15.48 -10.30
N ILE A 496 7.20 14.39 -10.52
CA ILE A 496 7.83 14.06 -11.80
C ILE A 496 7.09 12.94 -12.54
N ALA A 497 6.89 13.12 -13.85
CA ALA A 497 6.41 12.05 -14.72
C ALA A 497 7.55 11.08 -15.05
N VAL A 498 7.32 9.78 -14.86
CA VAL A 498 8.31 8.75 -15.21
C VAL A 498 7.95 8.16 -16.57
N PRO A 499 8.76 8.37 -17.63
CA PRO A 499 8.46 7.85 -18.96
C PRO A 499 8.42 6.32 -18.99
N ALA A 500 7.34 5.78 -19.54
CA ALA A 500 7.13 4.35 -19.71
C ALA A 500 7.86 3.85 -20.97
N ILE A 501 9.15 3.50 -20.85
CA ILE A 501 9.93 2.95 -21.97
C ILE A 501 9.68 1.44 -22.03
N GLU A 502 8.76 0.99 -22.89
CA GLU A 502 8.44 -0.43 -23.04
C GLU A 502 9.59 -1.21 -23.69
N LYS A 503 10.09 -2.25 -23.02
CA LYS A 503 11.11 -3.19 -23.54
C LYS A 503 10.53 -4.48 -24.12
N GLY A 504 9.19 -4.54 -24.23
CA GLY A 504 8.44 -5.72 -24.63
C GLY A 504 7.71 -6.35 -23.45
N LYS A 505 6.95 -7.41 -23.72
CA LYS A 505 6.28 -8.18 -22.68
C LYS A 505 7.18 -9.30 -22.21
N ASP A 506 7.14 -9.56 -20.92
CA ASP A 506 7.68 -10.76 -20.32
C ASP A 506 7.03 -11.98 -21.01
N PRO A 507 7.82 -12.89 -21.61
CA PRO A 507 7.32 -14.05 -22.32
C PRO A 507 6.49 -15.01 -21.47
N GLN A 508 6.58 -14.95 -20.13
CA GLN A 508 5.98 -15.92 -19.21
C GLN A 508 4.61 -15.49 -18.65
N ASN A 509 4.40 -14.18 -18.42
CA ASN A 509 3.20 -13.65 -17.75
C ASN A 509 2.49 -12.53 -18.54
N GLU A 510 2.97 -12.25 -19.75
CA GLU A 510 2.53 -11.14 -20.61
C GLU A 510 2.60 -9.74 -19.96
N LYS A 511 3.27 -9.60 -18.80
CA LYS A 511 3.46 -8.32 -18.09
C LYS A 511 4.43 -7.47 -18.89
N MET A 512 4.12 -6.18 -19.04
CA MET A 512 5.00 -5.25 -19.74
C MET A 512 6.28 -5.04 -18.93
N LEU A 513 7.44 -5.23 -19.57
CA LEU A 513 8.74 -4.88 -19.02
C LEU A 513 9.08 -3.45 -19.40
N TYR A 514 9.57 -2.68 -18.43
CA TYR A 514 9.98 -1.30 -18.63
C TYR A 514 11.50 -1.15 -18.55
N GLY A 515 12.03 -0.23 -19.35
CA GLY A 515 13.42 0.18 -19.29
C GLY A 515 13.71 1.11 -18.13
N ASP A 516 14.96 1.08 -17.68
CA ASP A 516 15.48 1.92 -16.62
C ASP A 516 15.42 3.39 -17.02
N VAL A 517 14.96 4.23 -16.08
CA VAL A 517 14.81 5.67 -16.29
C VAL A 517 15.63 6.41 -15.25
N SER A 518 16.40 7.40 -15.66
CA SER A 518 17.17 8.23 -14.72
C SER A 518 16.31 9.32 -14.08
N LEU A 519 16.48 9.53 -12.77
CA LEU A 519 15.80 10.58 -12.03
C LEU A 519 16.07 11.98 -12.59
N ILE A 520 17.33 12.29 -12.91
CA ILE A 520 17.69 13.62 -13.44
C ILE A 520 17.06 13.86 -14.82
N GLN A 521 16.89 12.81 -15.63
CA GLN A 521 16.22 12.92 -16.94
C GLN A 521 14.73 13.24 -16.77
N CYS A 522 14.08 12.69 -15.75
CA CYS A 522 12.68 13.01 -15.44
C CYS A 522 12.53 14.48 -15.03
N ILE A 523 13.44 14.99 -14.19
CA ILE A 523 13.47 16.39 -13.76
C ILE A 523 13.76 17.32 -14.95
N ASP A 524 14.75 17.01 -15.77
CA ASP A 524 15.08 17.77 -16.98
C ASP A 524 13.89 17.83 -17.95
N SER A 525 13.13 16.74 -18.07
CA SER A 525 11.93 16.68 -18.90
C SER A 525 10.80 17.55 -18.36
N LEU A 526 10.61 17.59 -17.04
CA LEU A 526 9.62 18.46 -16.38
C LEU A 526 9.95 19.95 -16.55
N LEU A 527 11.23 20.32 -16.55
CA LEU A 527 11.70 21.70 -16.64
C LEU A 527 12.00 22.14 -18.09
N ALA A 528 11.78 21.25 -19.06
CA ALA A 528 11.95 21.56 -20.48
C ALA A 528 10.85 22.52 -20.99
N PRO A 529 11.14 23.34 -22.01
CA PRO A 529 10.12 24.18 -22.64
C PRO A 529 9.10 23.34 -23.42
N GLU A 530 7.82 23.54 -23.14
CA GLU A 530 6.68 22.92 -23.81
C GLU A 530 5.99 23.92 -24.77
N PRO A 531 5.61 23.51 -26.00
CA PRO A 531 4.80 24.34 -26.87
C PRO A 531 3.33 24.31 -26.42
N LEU A 532 2.76 25.49 -26.24
CA LEU A 532 1.33 25.70 -26.04
C LEU A 532 0.70 26.12 -27.38
N GLU A 533 -0.05 25.19 -27.98
CA GLU A 533 -0.83 25.44 -29.19
C GLU A 533 -2.06 26.31 -28.88
N ASP A 534 -2.53 27.07 -29.88
CA ASP A 534 -3.73 27.92 -29.80
C ASP A 534 -3.75 28.98 -28.67
N TYR A 535 -2.58 29.41 -28.19
CA TYR A 535 -2.49 30.50 -27.21
C TYR A 535 -2.92 31.85 -27.84
N HIS A 536 -3.93 32.50 -27.26
CA HIS A 536 -4.37 33.81 -27.73
C HIS A 536 -3.45 34.92 -27.20
N CYS A 537 -2.50 35.37 -28.01
CA CYS A 537 -1.53 36.37 -27.57
C CYS A 537 -2.13 37.79 -27.52
N PRO A 538 -2.13 38.50 -26.38
CA PRO A 538 -2.74 39.83 -26.25
C PRO A 538 -2.00 40.90 -27.08
N SER A 539 -0.70 40.71 -27.35
CA SER A 539 0.06 41.61 -28.23
C SER A 539 -0.13 41.33 -29.72
N CYS A 540 -0.40 40.07 -30.12
CA CYS A 540 -0.60 39.69 -31.53
C CYS A 540 -2.09 39.73 -31.94
N LYS A 541 -3.01 39.68 -30.97
CA LYS A 541 -4.47 39.65 -31.14
C LYS A 541 -4.96 38.50 -32.03
N LYS A 542 -4.30 37.35 -31.95
CA LYS A 542 -4.63 36.13 -32.69
C LYS A 542 -4.09 34.89 -31.95
N PRO A 543 -4.64 33.69 -32.20
CA PRO A 543 -4.04 32.45 -31.75
C PRO A 543 -2.64 32.29 -32.36
N VAL A 544 -1.68 31.94 -31.51
CA VAL A 544 -0.28 31.68 -31.86
C VAL A 544 0.22 30.48 -31.04
N VAL A 545 1.36 29.92 -31.44
CA VAL A 545 2.08 28.98 -30.58
C VAL A 545 2.88 29.79 -29.56
N ALA A 546 2.75 29.47 -28.28
CA ALA A 546 3.61 30.01 -27.23
C ALA A 546 4.55 28.92 -26.69
N ALA A 547 5.72 29.29 -26.20
CA ALA A 547 6.59 28.39 -25.45
C ALA A 547 6.39 28.66 -23.96
N LYS A 548 5.98 27.64 -23.20
CA LYS A 548 5.86 27.68 -21.75
C LYS A 548 6.99 26.88 -21.14
N GLN A 549 7.60 27.37 -20.08
CA GLN A 549 8.66 26.65 -19.38
C GLN A 549 8.56 26.93 -17.88
N THR A 550 8.70 25.90 -17.06
CA THR A 550 8.77 26.03 -15.60
C THR A 550 10.20 25.78 -15.15
N LEU A 551 10.77 26.69 -14.35
CA LEU A 551 12.10 26.58 -13.76
C LEU A 551 12.03 26.79 -12.25
N VAL A 552 13.02 26.32 -11.51
CA VAL A 552 13.09 26.51 -10.05
C VAL A 552 13.61 27.93 -9.75
N SER A 553 12.95 28.68 -8.87
CA SER A 553 13.37 30.03 -8.48
C SER A 553 13.92 30.11 -7.05
N SER A 554 13.58 29.14 -6.19
CA SER A 554 14.25 28.92 -4.92
C SER A 554 14.37 27.42 -4.61
N PHE A 555 15.35 27.06 -3.78
CA PHE A 555 15.64 25.69 -3.40
C PHE A 555 15.28 25.45 -1.91
N PRO A 556 14.49 24.41 -1.59
CA PRO A 556 14.13 24.07 -0.22
C PRO A 556 15.32 23.42 0.51
N SER A 557 15.28 23.39 1.84
CA SER A 557 16.27 22.63 2.62
C SER A 557 16.10 21.12 2.44
N VAL A 558 14.86 20.66 2.28
CA VAL A 558 14.50 19.27 1.98
C VAL A 558 13.63 19.25 0.73
N LEU A 559 14.17 18.70 -0.37
CA LEU A 559 13.42 18.53 -1.62
C LEU A 559 12.63 17.21 -1.58
N VAL A 560 11.30 17.29 -1.62
CA VAL A 560 10.43 16.12 -1.76
C VAL A 560 10.18 15.85 -3.24
N ILE A 561 10.41 14.62 -3.68
CA ILE A 561 10.18 14.20 -5.07
C ILE A 561 9.16 13.07 -5.08
N HIS A 562 8.06 13.27 -5.81
CA HIS A 562 7.07 12.24 -6.06
C HIS A 562 7.21 11.72 -7.50
N ALA A 563 7.53 10.43 -7.63
CA ALA A 563 7.68 9.78 -8.93
C ALA A 563 6.35 9.12 -9.38
N LYS A 564 5.70 9.70 -10.39
CA LYS A 564 4.44 9.19 -10.94
C LYS A 564 4.70 7.96 -11.81
N LYS A 565 4.61 6.79 -11.17
CA LYS A 565 4.77 5.46 -11.81
C LYS A 565 3.43 4.78 -12.05
N PHE A 566 2.46 5.50 -12.59
CA PHE A 566 1.14 4.95 -12.92
C PHE A 566 0.58 5.64 -14.15
N GLN A 567 -0.24 4.91 -14.91
CA GLN A 567 -0.92 5.43 -16.10
C GLN A 567 -2.34 4.88 -16.18
N LEU A 568 -3.21 5.57 -16.90
CA LEU A 568 -4.56 5.08 -17.20
C LEU A 568 -4.49 4.13 -18.40
N VAL A 569 -4.71 2.83 -18.15
CA VAL A 569 -4.89 1.82 -19.20
C VAL A 569 -6.38 1.50 -19.28
N ASN A 570 -7.04 1.86 -20.38
CA ASN A 570 -8.48 1.70 -20.56
C ASN A 570 -9.33 2.36 -19.44
N TRP A 571 -8.94 3.56 -18.99
CA TRP A 571 -9.56 4.27 -17.86
C TRP A 571 -9.41 3.59 -16.49
N VAL A 572 -8.60 2.53 -16.40
CA VAL A 572 -8.21 1.90 -15.13
C VAL A 572 -6.78 2.33 -14.79
N PRO A 573 -6.52 2.89 -13.61
CA PRO A 573 -5.17 3.21 -13.20
C PRO A 573 -4.35 1.91 -13.08
N ALA A 574 -3.17 1.89 -13.69
CA ALA A 574 -2.26 0.76 -13.65
C ALA A 574 -0.90 1.23 -13.13
N LYS A 575 -0.36 0.51 -12.14
CA LYS A 575 0.97 0.77 -11.61
C LYS A 575 2.00 0.28 -12.62
N LEU A 576 2.99 1.11 -12.88
CA LEU A 576 4.07 0.81 -13.81
C LEU A 576 5.32 0.43 -13.02
N ASP A 577 5.85 -0.73 -13.36
CA ASP A 577 7.01 -1.32 -12.69
C ASP A 577 8.32 -0.78 -13.28
N ILE A 578 8.47 0.54 -13.28
CA ILE A 578 9.60 1.24 -13.94
C ILE A 578 10.76 1.38 -12.95
N PRO A 579 11.96 0.83 -13.24
CA PRO A 579 13.16 1.08 -12.45
C PRO A 579 13.57 2.55 -12.57
N LEU A 580 13.68 3.24 -11.43
CA LEU A 580 14.11 4.64 -11.38
C LEU A 580 15.53 4.70 -10.82
N VAL A 581 16.49 5.07 -11.66
CA VAL A 581 17.91 5.11 -11.35
C VAL A 581 18.27 6.46 -10.72
N LEU A 582 18.85 6.40 -9.53
CA LEU A 582 19.36 7.55 -8.80
C LEU A 582 20.73 7.98 -9.34
N PRO A 583 21.12 9.27 -9.17
CA PRO A 583 22.45 9.74 -9.56
C PRO A 583 23.57 9.13 -8.71
N ASP A 584 24.79 9.15 -9.24
CA ASP A 584 25.99 8.66 -8.55
C ASP A 584 26.15 9.31 -7.17
N GLU A 585 26.65 8.52 -6.19
CA GLU A 585 26.83 8.93 -4.78
C GLU A 585 25.54 9.41 -4.06
N ASP A 586 24.37 9.15 -4.65
CA ASP A 586 23.06 9.64 -4.22
C ASP A 586 22.97 11.18 -4.16
N VAL A 587 23.75 11.89 -4.99
CA VAL A 587 23.79 13.35 -5.01
C VAL A 587 23.09 13.91 -6.26
N LEU A 588 22.02 14.67 -6.04
CA LEU A 588 21.30 15.40 -7.07
C LEU A 588 21.81 16.85 -7.12
N GLU A 589 22.23 17.31 -8.31
CA GLU A 589 22.78 18.65 -8.52
C GLU A 589 21.90 19.49 -9.46
N PHE A 590 21.44 20.64 -8.98
CA PHE A 590 20.79 21.66 -9.78
C PHE A 590 21.77 22.77 -10.14
N THR A 591 22.01 22.95 -11.43
CA THR A 591 22.85 24.01 -12.00
C THR A 591 22.02 25.14 -12.61
N GLU A 592 22.69 26.12 -13.24
CA GLU A 592 22.04 27.24 -13.93
C GLU A 592 20.97 26.84 -14.96
N LYS A 593 21.04 25.62 -15.53
CA LYS A 593 20.05 25.15 -16.51
C LYS A 593 18.65 24.98 -15.93
N HIS A 594 18.53 24.78 -14.61
CA HIS A 594 17.25 24.54 -13.94
C HIS A 594 16.71 25.79 -13.24
N PHE A 595 17.48 26.89 -13.21
CA PHE A 595 17.19 28.04 -12.36
C PHE A 595 16.55 29.19 -13.16
N GLY A 596 15.40 29.66 -12.71
CA GLY A 596 14.67 30.78 -13.30
C GLY A 596 15.31 32.11 -12.93
N LYS A 597 15.80 32.87 -13.91
CA LYS A 597 16.47 34.16 -13.71
C LYS A 597 15.50 35.37 -13.67
N GLY A 598 14.19 35.12 -13.74
CA GLY A 598 13.16 36.15 -13.88
C GLY A 598 13.24 36.91 -15.21
N LEU A 599 12.56 38.06 -15.30
CA LEU A 599 12.58 38.92 -16.48
C LEU A 599 14.01 39.41 -16.80
N GLN A 600 14.46 39.15 -18.03
CA GLN A 600 15.79 39.58 -18.47
C GLN A 600 15.77 41.00 -19.08
N PRO A 601 16.90 41.74 -19.05
CA PRO A 601 16.96 43.11 -19.57
C PRO A 601 16.66 43.26 -21.08
N ASP A 602 16.82 42.18 -21.85
CA ASP A 602 16.57 42.11 -23.29
C ASP A 602 15.16 41.61 -23.64
N GLU A 603 14.31 41.33 -22.64
CA GLU A 603 12.95 40.83 -22.81
C GLU A 603 11.90 41.95 -22.65
N GLU A 604 10.85 41.89 -23.47
CA GLU A 604 9.68 42.76 -23.37
C GLU A 604 8.49 41.98 -22.80
N GLU A 605 7.81 42.53 -21.79
CA GLU A 605 6.63 41.89 -21.21
C GLU A 605 5.39 41.94 -22.13
N LEU A 606 4.60 40.88 -22.07
CA LEU A 606 3.26 40.85 -22.64
C LEU A 606 2.36 41.84 -21.89
N PRO A 607 1.52 42.61 -22.60
CA PRO A 607 0.51 43.42 -21.94
C PRO A 607 -0.40 42.55 -21.08
N GLU A 608 -0.96 43.13 -20.02
CA GLU A 608 -2.05 42.50 -19.27
C GLU A 608 -3.18 42.14 -20.24
N ASP A 609 -3.82 40.99 -20.00
CA ASP A 609 -4.99 40.63 -20.76
C ASP A 609 -6.05 41.71 -20.48
N GLU A 610 -6.56 42.39 -21.52
CA GLU A 610 -7.70 43.29 -21.32
C GLU A 610 -8.77 42.45 -20.61
N PRO A 611 -9.33 42.92 -19.46
CA PRO A 611 -10.32 42.15 -18.72
C PRO A 611 -11.36 41.75 -19.74
N ALA A 612 -11.59 40.43 -19.89
CA ALA A 612 -12.48 39.91 -20.91
C ALA A 612 -13.77 40.71 -20.82
N VAL A 613 -13.97 41.62 -21.79
CA VAL A 613 -15.25 42.22 -22.01
C VAL A 613 -16.04 41.05 -22.53
N GLN A 614 -16.70 40.33 -21.62
CA GLN A 614 -17.81 39.49 -21.98
C GLN A 614 -18.78 40.44 -22.68
N GLU A 615 -18.71 40.48 -24.01
CA GLU A 615 -19.82 40.96 -24.79
C GLU A 615 -20.98 40.08 -24.36
N ALA A 616 -21.86 40.69 -23.56
CA ALA A 616 -23.13 40.18 -23.11
C ALA A 616 -23.89 39.55 -24.28
N SER A 617 -23.69 38.25 -24.51
CA SER A 617 -24.47 37.47 -25.45
C SER A 617 -25.71 36.99 -24.72
N LEU A 618 -26.87 37.20 -25.34
CA LEU A 618 -28.14 36.70 -24.83
C LEU A 618 -28.08 35.16 -24.71
N PRO A 619 -28.76 34.56 -23.72
CA PRO A 619 -28.84 33.10 -23.59
C PRO A 619 -29.29 32.43 -24.89
N GLN A 620 -28.75 31.27 -25.21
CA GLN A 620 -29.13 30.52 -26.40
C GLN A 620 -30.50 29.84 -26.17
N PHE A 621 -31.49 30.10 -27.03
CA PHE A 621 -32.86 29.58 -26.89
C PHE A 621 -33.08 28.35 -27.77
N ASN A 622 -33.86 27.38 -27.30
CA ASN A 622 -34.23 26.21 -28.09
C ASN A 622 -35.07 26.63 -29.32
N GLU A 623 -34.48 26.50 -30.52
CA GLU A 623 -35.08 26.98 -31.76
C GLU A 623 -36.43 26.31 -32.08
N ASN A 624 -36.60 25.03 -31.73
CA ASN A 624 -37.84 24.30 -32.01
C ASN A 624 -38.98 24.76 -31.11
N ALA A 625 -38.71 24.93 -29.81
CA ALA A 625 -39.71 25.42 -28.86
C ALA A 625 -40.04 26.90 -29.10
N LEU A 626 -39.02 27.70 -29.44
CA LEU A 626 -39.18 29.12 -29.79
C LEU A 626 -40.03 29.27 -31.07
N ALA A 627 -39.74 28.50 -32.11
CA ALA A 627 -40.51 28.50 -33.36
C ALA A 627 -41.95 28.04 -33.16
N ALA A 628 -42.19 27.05 -32.27
CA ALA A 628 -43.54 26.61 -31.93
C ALA A 628 -44.35 27.71 -31.25
N LEU A 629 -43.79 28.39 -30.23
CA LEU A 629 -44.45 29.49 -29.52
C LEU A 629 -44.68 30.70 -30.44
N GLN A 630 -43.71 31.06 -31.28
CA GLN A 630 -43.88 32.14 -32.26
C GLN A 630 -44.90 31.77 -33.35
N GLY A 631 -44.94 30.50 -33.77
CA GLY A 631 -45.93 29.96 -34.70
C GLY A 631 -47.37 30.05 -34.18
N MET A 632 -47.54 30.10 -32.86
CA MET A 632 -48.84 30.33 -32.19
C MET A 632 -49.22 31.80 -32.04
N GLY A 633 -48.33 32.71 -32.47
CA GLY A 633 -48.58 34.15 -32.51
C GLY A 633 -48.07 34.92 -31.28
N PHE A 634 -47.29 34.29 -30.40
CA PHE A 634 -46.69 34.99 -29.26
C PHE A 634 -45.49 35.86 -29.71
N PRO A 635 -45.33 37.09 -29.17
CA PRO A 635 -44.18 37.93 -29.44
C PRO A 635 -42.87 37.28 -29.00
N LEU A 636 -41.80 37.47 -29.79
CA LEU A 636 -40.49 36.85 -29.56
C LEU A 636 -39.97 37.03 -28.12
N ILE A 637 -40.11 38.22 -27.55
CA ILE A 637 -39.63 38.55 -26.20
C ILE A 637 -40.35 37.70 -25.14
N ARG A 638 -41.67 37.50 -25.29
CA ARG A 638 -42.45 36.67 -24.36
C ARG A 638 -42.07 35.20 -24.49
N CYS A 639 -41.87 34.71 -25.72
CA CYS A 639 -41.40 33.34 -25.95
C CYS A 639 -40.02 33.10 -25.31
N GLN A 640 -39.09 34.04 -25.47
CA GLN A 640 -37.76 33.96 -24.87
C GLN A 640 -37.82 34.00 -23.33
N LYS A 641 -38.66 34.86 -22.73
CA LYS A 641 -38.87 34.90 -21.26
C LYS A 641 -39.49 33.61 -20.72
N ALA A 642 -40.50 33.08 -21.41
CA ALA A 642 -41.12 31.82 -21.02
C ALA A 642 -40.12 30.66 -21.08
N LEU A 643 -39.32 30.57 -22.14
CA LEU A 643 -38.26 29.56 -22.24
C LEU A 643 -37.20 29.75 -21.15
N LEU A 644 -36.83 30.98 -20.81
CA LEU A 644 -35.92 31.26 -19.70
C LEU A 644 -36.49 30.80 -18.35
N ALA A 645 -37.77 31.08 -18.09
CA ALA A 645 -38.45 30.75 -16.84
C ALA A 645 -38.72 29.24 -16.68
N THR A 646 -38.86 28.50 -17.79
CA THR A 646 -39.14 27.06 -17.77
C THR A 646 -37.92 26.19 -18.07
N GLY A 647 -36.71 26.76 -18.02
CA GLY A 647 -35.45 26.00 -18.16
C GLY A 647 -35.08 25.61 -19.59
N ASN A 648 -35.62 26.29 -20.60
CA ASN A 648 -35.28 26.19 -22.03
C ASN A 648 -35.40 24.75 -22.58
N THR A 649 -36.43 24.03 -22.13
CA THR A 649 -36.73 22.66 -22.55
C THR A 649 -37.22 22.59 -24.00
N ASP A 650 -37.17 21.38 -24.58
CA ASP A 650 -37.66 21.09 -25.93
C ASP A 650 -39.19 21.05 -26.04
N ASN A 651 -39.89 20.83 -24.92
CA ASN A 651 -41.35 20.83 -24.86
C ASN A 651 -41.94 22.26 -24.74
N ALA A 652 -42.45 22.78 -25.85
CA ALA A 652 -43.09 24.10 -25.93
C ALA A 652 -44.36 24.25 -25.07
N GLU A 653 -44.99 23.16 -24.63
CA GLU A 653 -46.22 23.20 -23.83
C GLU A 653 -46.00 23.79 -22.43
N VAL A 654 -44.85 23.50 -21.81
CA VAL A 654 -44.51 24.00 -20.46
C VAL A 654 -44.25 25.51 -20.49
N ALA A 655 -43.51 25.98 -21.48
CA ALA A 655 -43.28 27.41 -21.72
C ALA A 655 -44.59 28.13 -22.08
N MET A 656 -45.50 27.48 -22.81
CA MET A 656 -46.80 28.03 -23.14
C MET A 656 -47.70 28.19 -21.91
N GLU A 657 -47.77 27.19 -21.04
CA GLU A 657 -48.55 27.25 -19.79
C GLU A 657 -48.05 28.39 -18.90
N TRP A 658 -46.73 28.55 -18.78
CA TRP A 658 -46.14 29.69 -18.08
C TRP A 658 -46.54 31.03 -18.72
N LEU A 659 -46.50 31.13 -20.04
CA LEU A 659 -46.80 32.36 -20.77
C LEU A 659 -48.28 32.78 -20.64
N PHE A 660 -49.21 31.84 -20.53
CA PHE A 660 -50.62 32.14 -20.23
C PHE A 660 -50.81 32.65 -18.79
N GLY A 661 -50.05 32.13 -17.83
CA GLY A 661 -50.10 32.56 -16.43
C GLY A 661 -49.53 33.95 -16.17
N HIS A 662 -48.62 34.43 -17.03
CA HIS A 662 -47.82 35.65 -16.83
C HIS A 662 -48.05 36.69 -17.94
N MET A 663 -49.12 36.53 -18.74
CA MET A 663 -49.39 37.36 -19.92
C MET A 663 -49.74 38.82 -19.58
N GLU A 664 -50.20 39.06 -18.35
CA GLU A 664 -50.59 40.37 -17.81
C GLU A 664 -49.48 41.02 -16.96
N ASP A 665 -48.31 40.37 -16.83
CA ASP A 665 -47.23 40.90 -16.00
C ASP A 665 -46.68 42.21 -16.60
N PRO A 666 -46.48 43.26 -15.78
CA PRO A 666 -46.09 44.59 -16.28
C PRO A 666 -44.77 44.61 -17.04
N ASP A 667 -43.89 43.66 -16.73
CA ASP A 667 -42.55 43.51 -17.29
C ASP A 667 -42.47 42.49 -18.43
N ILE A 668 -43.56 41.79 -18.79
CA ILE A 668 -43.52 40.66 -19.74
C ILE A 668 -43.01 41.05 -21.15
N ASP A 669 -43.18 42.32 -21.55
CA ASP A 669 -42.71 42.86 -22.83
C ASP A 669 -41.38 43.63 -22.73
N GLU A 670 -40.81 43.76 -21.53
CA GLU A 670 -39.53 44.45 -21.36
C GLU A 670 -38.36 43.64 -21.94
N PRO A 671 -37.37 44.29 -22.58
CA PRO A 671 -36.20 43.62 -23.15
C PRO A 671 -35.48 42.75 -22.11
N ILE A 672 -35.05 41.55 -22.51
CA ILE A 672 -34.27 40.66 -21.66
C ILE A 672 -32.94 41.37 -21.36
N GLN A 673 -32.72 41.69 -20.08
CA GLN A 673 -31.44 42.22 -19.67
C GLN A 673 -30.41 41.12 -19.87
N PRO A 674 -29.27 41.40 -20.53
CA PRO A 674 -28.18 40.45 -20.55
C PRO A 674 -27.80 40.14 -19.11
N VAL A 675 -27.53 38.87 -18.82
CA VAL A 675 -26.85 38.48 -17.59
C VAL A 675 -25.48 39.16 -17.59
N THR A 676 -25.42 40.39 -17.08
CA THR A 676 -24.24 40.80 -16.36
C THR A 676 -24.18 39.82 -15.19
N SER A 677 -23.21 38.93 -15.22
CA SER A 677 -22.67 38.39 -13.98
C SER A 677 -22.11 39.58 -13.19
N SER A 678 -22.99 40.38 -12.57
CA SER A 678 -22.69 40.83 -11.23
C SER A 678 -22.37 39.55 -10.47
N PRO A 679 -21.25 39.47 -9.74
CA PRO A 679 -21.02 38.34 -8.87
C PRO A 679 -22.29 38.23 -8.03
N MET A 680 -23.00 37.11 -8.14
CA MET A 680 -23.99 36.79 -7.13
C MET A 680 -23.15 36.74 -5.86
N LEU A 681 -23.19 37.84 -5.08
CA LEU A 681 -22.91 37.79 -3.66
C LEU A 681 -23.66 36.55 -3.20
N GLY A 682 -22.91 35.51 -2.84
CA GLY A 682 -23.47 34.38 -2.12
C GLY A 682 -24.32 34.91 -0.96
N PRO A 683 -25.24 34.12 -0.40
CA PRO A 683 -25.99 34.51 0.78
C PRO A 683 -25.03 35.15 1.81
N GLU A 684 -25.42 36.22 2.52
CA GLU A 684 -24.53 36.82 3.51
C GLU A 684 -24.04 35.71 4.48
N PRO A 685 -22.72 35.50 4.62
CA PRO A 685 -22.21 34.46 5.48
C PRO A 685 -22.69 34.67 6.91
N SER A 686 -23.12 33.60 7.56
CA SER A 686 -23.64 33.70 8.93
C SER A 686 -22.55 34.19 9.88
N ALA A 687 -22.94 34.92 10.92
CA ALA A 687 -22.01 35.41 11.94
C ALA A 687 -21.25 34.26 12.63
N GLU A 688 -21.84 33.07 12.70
CA GLU A 688 -21.23 31.86 13.22
C GLU A 688 -20.11 31.34 12.29
N GLN A 689 -20.34 31.26 10.98
CA GLN A 689 -19.32 30.86 10.00
C GLN A 689 -18.14 31.84 9.95
N ILE A 690 -18.42 33.15 10.03
CA ILE A 690 -17.36 34.18 10.09
C ILE A 690 -16.57 34.04 11.41
N SER A 691 -17.24 33.77 12.52
CA SER A 691 -16.58 33.54 13.82
C SER A 691 -15.69 32.30 13.75
N MET A 692 -16.18 31.18 13.19
CA MET A 692 -15.43 29.93 13.06
C MET A 692 -14.13 30.12 12.26
N LEU A 693 -14.19 30.83 11.13
CA LEU A 693 -12.99 31.14 10.34
C LEU A 693 -12.08 32.17 11.04
N SER A 694 -12.66 33.10 11.82
CA SER A 694 -11.87 34.04 12.61
C SER A 694 -11.13 33.36 13.76
N ASP A 695 -11.75 32.36 14.38
CA ASP A 695 -11.16 31.49 15.41
C ASP A 695 -10.04 30.60 14.85
N MET A 696 -10.01 30.40 13.53
CA MET A 696 -8.91 29.75 12.79
C MET A 696 -7.73 30.70 12.50
N GLY A 697 -7.81 31.96 12.91
CA GLY A 697 -6.73 32.95 12.80
C GLY A 697 -6.83 33.88 11.59
N PHE A 698 -7.94 33.84 10.84
CA PHE A 698 -8.19 34.78 9.74
C PHE A 698 -8.91 36.03 10.23
N THR A 699 -8.75 37.15 9.53
CA THR A 699 -9.54 38.35 9.87
C THR A 699 -11.00 38.15 9.47
N SER A 700 -11.93 38.83 10.17
CA SER A 700 -13.36 38.77 9.83
C SER A 700 -13.65 39.20 8.38
N ALA A 701 -12.84 40.10 7.82
CA ALA A 701 -12.92 40.54 6.43
C ALA A 701 -12.52 39.41 5.45
N GLN A 702 -11.39 38.75 5.70
CA GLN A 702 -10.92 37.60 4.94
C GLN A 702 -11.93 36.45 4.97
N ALA A 703 -12.39 36.08 6.17
CA ALA A 703 -13.40 35.05 6.37
C ALA A 703 -14.68 35.34 5.59
N LYS A 704 -15.15 36.59 5.63
CA LYS A 704 -16.35 37.03 4.91
C LYS A 704 -16.19 36.92 3.39
N LYS A 705 -15.05 37.34 2.86
CA LYS A 705 -14.75 37.27 1.43
C LYS A 705 -14.63 35.83 0.95
N ALA A 706 -13.87 35.00 1.67
CA ALA A 706 -13.68 33.60 1.33
C ALA A 706 -14.99 32.80 1.33
N LEU A 707 -15.87 33.03 2.31
CA LEU A 707 -17.19 32.40 2.34
C LEU A 707 -18.05 32.85 1.14
N ARG A 708 -17.97 34.12 0.73
CA ARG A 708 -18.71 34.60 -0.45
C ARG A 708 -18.21 33.97 -1.74
N GLU A 709 -16.90 33.88 -1.93
CA GLU A 709 -16.27 33.28 -3.12
C GLU A 709 -16.52 31.77 -3.24
N THR A 710 -16.93 31.12 -2.15
CA THR A 710 -17.11 29.67 -2.07
C THR A 710 -18.55 29.24 -1.84
N GLY A 711 -19.51 30.17 -1.89
CA GLY A 711 -20.94 29.88 -1.74
C GLY A 711 -21.35 29.54 -0.30
N ASN A 712 -20.64 30.09 0.69
CA ASN A 712 -20.74 29.82 2.12
C ASN A 712 -20.41 28.39 2.54
N ASP A 713 -19.69 27.66 1.69
CA ASP A 713 -19.10 26.39 2.06
C ASP A 713 -17.86 26.65 2.93
N MET A 714 -17.90 26.15 4.17
CA MET A 714 -16.82 26.40 5.13
C MET A 714 -15.50 25.76 4.72
N GLU A 715 -15.52 24.54 4.16
CA GLU A 715 -14.30 23.81 3.83
C GLU A 715 -13.62 24.47 2.64
N ARG A 716 -14.40 24.80 1.61
CA ARG A 716 -13.89 25.53 0.45
C ARG A 716 -13.41 26.93 0.82
N ALA A 717 -14.09 27.62 1.75
CA ALA A 717 -13.66 28.94 2.23
C ALA A 717 -12.30 28.86 2.94
N VAL A 718 -12.07 27.81 3.73
CA VAL A 718 -10.76 27.56 4.34
C VAL A 718 -9.70 27.36 3.25
N ASP A 719 -9.92 26.46 2.29
CA ASP A 719 -8.96 26.22 1.21
C ASP A 719 -8.68 27.47 0.38
N TRP A 720 -9.72 28.27 0.11
CA TRP A 720 -9.58 29.53 -0.60
C TRP A 720 -8.68 30.51 0.17
N LEU A 721 -8.84 30.63 1.50
CA LEU A 721 -8.02 31.48 2.36
C LEU A 721 -6.55 31.03 2.40
N PHE A 722 -6.29 29.73 2.30
CA PHE A 722 -4.93 29.20 2.25
C PHE A 722 -4.25 29.46 0.92
N ASN A 723 -5.01 29.42 -0.18
CA ASN A 723 -4.53 29.72 -1.53
C ASN A 723 -4.44 31.25 -1.82
N HIS A 724 -5.03 32.09 -0.96
CA HIS A 724 -4.99 33.56 -1.08
C HIS A 724 -4.56 34.23 0.26
N PRO A 725 -3.39 33.88 0.83
CA PRO A 725 -2.98 34.35 2.14
C PRO A 725 -2.69 35.87 2.19
N ASP A 726 -2.37 36.47 1.04
CA ASP A 726 -2.07 37.90 0.90
C ASP A 726 -3.34 38.77 0.67
N ASP A 727 -4.50 38.14 0.46
CA ASP A 727 -5.76 38.87 0.31
C ASP A 727 -6.24 39.37 1.68
N ILE A 728 -6.30 40.68 1.87
CA ILE A 728 -6.71 41.32 3.14
C ILE A 728 -8.23 41.34 3.35
N GLY A 729 -9.02 40.82 2.39
CA GLY A 729 -10.46 40.69 2.53
C GLY A 729 -11.27 41.96 2.25
N ASP A 730 -10.69 42.94 1.53
CA ASP A 730 -11.39 44.19 1.20
C ASP A 730 -12.06 44.12 -0.19
N ASP A 731 -13.33 44.51 -0.27
CA ASP A 731 -14.18 44.43 -1.48
C ASP A 731 -14.07 45.66 -2.39
N ASN A 732 -13.28 46.67 -2.01
CA ASN A 732 -13.18 47.91 -2.78
C ASN A 732 -11.73 48.32 -3.04
N THR A 733 -11.44 48.44 -4.34
CA THR A 733 -10.27 49.07 -4.98
C THR A 733 -8.97 48.29 -5.00
N VAL A 734 -8.50 48.03 -6.22
CA VAL A 734 -7.08 47.92 -6.58
C VAL A 734 -6.40 49.25 -6.26
N PRO A 735 -5.29 49.27 -5.51
CA PRO A 735 -4.27 50.27 -5.71
C PRO A 735 -3.04 49.61 -6.36
N ALA A 736 -2.54 50.24 -7.41
CA ALA A 736 -1.25 49.93 -8.02
C ALA A 736 -0.15 49.74 -6.96
N PRO A 737 0.81 48.82 -7.17
CA PRO A 737 1.82 48.52 -6.18
C PRO A 737 2.69 49.75 -5.94
N ALA A 738 2.56 50.36 -4.77
CA ALA A 738 3.62 51.20 -4.23
C ALA A 738 4.76 50.26 -3.81
N PRO A 739 6.03 50.63 -4.05
CA PRO A 739 7.16 49.81 -3.65
C PRO A 739 7.23 49.76 -2.12
N GLN A 740 6.65 48.73 -1.53
CA GLN A 740 6.88 48.41 -0.13
C GLN A 740 8.22 47.69 -0.04
N GLU A 741 9.12 48.27 0.75
CA GLU A 741 10.29 47.58 1.28
C GLU A 741 9.81 46.31 1.97
N THR A 742 10.05 45.17 1.33
CA THR A 742 9.89 43.84 1.93
C THR A 742 10.72 43.78 3.20
N GLN A 743 10.06 43.74 4.36
CA GLN A 743 10.67 43.17 5.55
C GLN A 743 11.20 41.77 5.15
N PRO A 744 12.48 41.46 5.39
CA PRO A 744 13.04 40.20 4.94
C PRO A 744 12.30 39.06 5.64
N LYS A 745 11.51 38.29 4.87
CA LYS A 745 11.05 36.95 5.29
C LYS A 745 12.32 36.18 5.70
N PRO A 746 12.37 35.53 6.89
CA PRO A 746 13.49 34.68 7.23
C PRO A 746 13.60 33.58 6.17
N LEU A 747 14.67 33.63 5.38
CA LEU A 747 14.91 32.78 4.22
C LEU A 747 15.35 31.38 4.68
N THR A 748 14.51 30.38 4.49
CA THR A 748 14.93 28.96 4.34
C THR A 748 15.29 28.62 2.89
N ASP A 749 14.95 29.52 1.98
CA ASP A 749 15.01 29.36 0.53
C ASP A 749 16.37 29.82 0.02
N SER A 750 17.17 28.88 -0.47
CA SER A 750 18.45 29.18 -1.09
C SER A 750 18.26 29.51 -2.57
N THR A 751 18.92 30.56 -3.05
CA THR A 751 19.09 30.84 -4.49
C THR A 751 20.51 30.51 -4.96
N LEU A 752 21.32 29.90 -4.08
CA LEU A 752 22.71 29.56 -4.37
C LEU A 752 22.80 28.39 -5.34
N LEU A 753 23.67 28.54 -6.34
CA LEU A 753 23.99 27.50 -7.32
C LEU A 753 25.48 27.12 -7.22
N PRO A 754 25.84 25.83 -7.43
CA PRO A 754 24.93 24.71 -7.64
C PRO A 754 24.21 24.32 -6.34
N ALA A 755 22.91 24.04 -6.42
CA ALA A 755 22.16 23.48 -5.29
C ALA A 755 22.35 21.95 -5.31
N ARG A 756 22.83 21.40 -4.19
CA ARG A 756 23.17 19.98 -4.06
C ARG A 756 22.34 19.32 -2.98
N TYR A 757 21.68 18.22 -3.34
CA TYR A 757 20.90 17.40 -2.43
C TYR A 757 21.53 16.02 -2.33
N ARG A 758 21.61 15.46 -1.12
CA ARG A 758 21.98 14.07 -0.88
C ARG A 758 20.74 13.31 -0.43
N LEU A 759 20.52 12.11 -0.95
CA LEU A 759 19.36 11.31 -0.56
C LEU A 759 19.39 11.02 0.95
N LYS A 760 18.30 11.40 1.62
CA LYS A 760 18.09 11.22 3.06
C LYS A 760 17.18 10.03 3.39
N ALA A 761 16.09 9.88 2.63
CA ALA A 761 15.09 8.85 2.85
C ALA A 761 14.29 8.61 1.56
N PHE A 762 13.66 7.44 1.45
CA PHE A 762 12.67 7.16 0.42
C PHE A 762 11.56 6.24 0.95
N ILE A 763 10.34 6.47 0.47
CA ILE A 763 9.16 5.68 0.79
C ILE A 763 8.83 4.81 -0.42
N SER A 764 8.66 3.51 -0.21
CA SER A 764 8.42 2.53 -1.28
C SER A 764 7.04 1.91 -1.13
N HIS A 765 6.21 2.05 -2.17
CA HIS A 765 4.98 1.28 -2.31
C HIS A 765 5.30 -0.11 -2.91
N LYS A 766 5.15 -1.18 -2.13
CA LYS A 766 5.32 -2.56 -2.56
C LYS A 766 3.96 -3.18 -2.88
N GLY A 767 3.78 -3.64 -4.11
CA GLY A 767 2.52 -4.23 -4.57
C GLY A 767 2.30 -3.99 -6.06
N PRO A 768 1.55 -4.87 -6.75
CA PRO A 768 1.31 -4.75 -8.19
C PRO A 768 0.15 -3.80 -8.55
N SER A 769 -0.72 -3.49 -7.59
CA SER A 769 -1.91 -2.64 -7.78
C SER A 769 -1.62 -1.18 -7.41
N VAL A 770 -2.43 -0.25 -7.92
CA VAL A 770 -2.48 1.14 -7.43
C VAL A 770 -3.40 1.29 -6.21
N HIS A 771 -4.38 0.40 -6.06
CA HIS A 771 -5.39 0.43 -5.01
C HIS A 771 -5.02 -0.44 -3.82
N SER A 772 -3.97 -1.25 -3.96
CA SER A 772 -3.50 -2.10 -2.87
C SER A 772 -1.99 -2.34 -2.89
N GLY A 773 -1.37 -2.26 -1.71
CA GLY A 773 0.00 -2.64 -1.46
C GLY A 773 0.43 -2.28 -0.05
N HIS A 774 1.73 -2.19 0.15
CA HIS A 774 2.35 -1.97 1.45
C HIS A 774 3.46 -0.93 1.38
N TYR A 775 3.44 0.05 2.27
CA TYR A 775 4.45 1.09 2.33
C TYR A 775 5.54 0.74 3.34
N VAL A 776 6.79 0.96 2.93
CA VAL A 776 7.97 0.90 3.81
C VAL A 776 8.84 2.13 3.62
N ALA A 777 9.54 2.55 4.67
CA ALA A 777 10.47 3.68 4.60
C ALA A 777 11.90 3.20 4.80
N HIS A 778 12.81 3.66 3.93
CA HIS A 778 14.25 3.52 4.13
C HIS A 778 14.80 4.89 4.48
N ILE A 779 15.56 4.96 5.57
CA ILE A 779 16.04 6.23 6.12
C ILE A 779 17.53 6.11 6.43
N ARG A 780 18.31 7.08 5.96
CA ARG A 780 19.73 7.21 6.27
C ARG A 780 19.90 7.87 7.63
N MET A 781 20.46 7.15 8.60
CA MET A 781 20.55 7.56 10.00
C MET A 781 21.96 7.33 10.56
N HIS A 782 22.36 8.13 11.54
CA HIS A 782 23.54 7.86 12.35
C HIS A 782 23.16 6.85 13.43
N VAL A 783 23.77 5.67 13.39
CA VAL A 783 23.50 4.59 14.36
C VAL A 783 24.79 4.32 15.13
N SER A 784 24.69 4.24 16.46
CA SER A 784 25.82 3.87 17.30
C SER A 784 26.17 2.39 17.11
N ALA A 785 27.46 2.10 16.95
CA ALA A 785 27.96 0.74 16.69
C ALA A 785 27.70 -0.28 17.83
N SER A 786 27.24 0.17 19.00
CA SER A 786 27.02 -0.63 20.22
C SER A 786 25.55 -0.95 20.54
N SER A 787 24.60 -0.58 19.66
CA SER A 787 23.15 -0.67 19.92
C SER A 787 22.55 -2.09 20.02
N ASN A 788 23.36 -3.15 19.87
CA ASN A 788 22.90 -4.54 19.91
C ASN A 788 22.74 -5.13 21.31
N ASP A 789 23.33 -4.53 22.35
CA ASP A 789 23.17 -5.01 23.72
C ASP A 789 22.34 -4.00 24.50
N GLY A 790 21.11 -4.37 24.88
CA GLY A 790 20.20 -3.59 25.73
C GLY A 790 20.70 -3.33 27.16
N LYS A 791 22.01 -3.13 27.35
CA LYS A 791 22.66 -2.64 28.55
C LYS A 791 23.21 -1.25 28.25
N GLU A 792 22.59 -0.24 28.86
CA GLU A 792 23.21 1.08 28.99
C GLU A 792 24.47 0.94 29.84
N ASP A 793 25.64 0.78 29.21
CA ASP A 793 26.91 0.98 29.91
C ASP A 793 27.09 2.48 30.14
N ALA A 794 26.94 2.89 31.40
CA ALA A 794 27.08 4.26 31.89
C ALA A 794 28.56 4.76 31.91
N SER A 795 29.39 4.31 30.97
CA SER A 795 30.73 4.85 30.74
C SER A 795 30.74 5.65 29.44
N MET A 796 30.80 6.98 29.57
CA MET A 796 31.14 7.91 28.49
C MET A 796 32.55 7.59 27.95
N ASP A 797 32.65 6.66 27.01
CA ASP A 797 33.78 6.63 26.09
C ASP A 797 33.47 7.60 24.94
N LEU A 798 34.22 8.70 24.92
CA LEU A 798 34.06 9.86 24.04
C LEU A 798 34.41 9.61 22.55
N ASP A 799 34.54 8.35 22.11
CA ASP A 799 35.02 7.97 20.78
C ASP A 799 34.19 6.85 20.11
N SER A 800 32.91 6.66 20.49
CA SER A 800 32.01 5.80 19.72
C SER A 800 31.75 6.43 18.35
N LYS A 801 32.44 5.96 17.31
CA LYS A 801 32.22 6.39 15.92
C LYS A 801 30.77 6.11 15.52
N GLU A 802 29.95 7.14 15.48
CA GLU A 802 28.63 7.08 14.84
C GLU A 802 28.82 6.85 13.34
N GLU A 803 28.27 5.76 12.82
CA GLU A 803 28.33 5.46 11.39
C GLU A 803 26.97 5.79 10.76
N GLU A 804 27.01 6.51 9.64
CA GLU A 804 25.83 6.76 8.81
C GLU A 804 25.47 5.46 8.07
N ARG A 805 24.25 4.96 8.28
CA ARG A 805 23.78 3.69 7.70
C ARG A 805 22.30 3.81 7.31
N TRP A 806 21.86 2.94 6.39
CA TRP A 806 20.46 2.84 6.03
C TRP A 806 19.70 1.93 7.00
N VAL A 807 18.51 2.37 7.37
CA VAL A 807 17.58 1.65 8.25
C VAL A 807 16.26 1.47 7.51
N LEU A 808 15.73 0.26 7.54
CA LEU A 808 14.40 -0.08 7.03
C LEU A 808 13.39 -0.04 8.17
N PHE A 809 12.38 0.82 8.01
CA PHE A 809 11.19 0.89 8.85
C PHE A 809 10.02 0.23 8.11
N ASN A 810 9.57 -0.90 8.62
CA ASN A 810 8.43 -1.66 8.15
C ASN A 810 7.45 -1.84 9.32
N ASP A 811 6.56 -0.88 9.51
CA ASP A 811 5.67 -0.81 10.67
C ASP A 811 6.44 -0.97 12.01
N GLU A 812 6.11 -1.96 12.84
CA GLU A 812 6.83 -2.23 14.10
C GLU A 812 8.23 -2.81 13.88
N LYS A 813 8.53 -3.33 12.70
CA LYS A 813 9.82 -3.96 12.38
C LYS A 813 10.82 -2.90 11.93
N VAL A 814 11.87 -2.71 12.71
CA VAL A 814 12.98 -1.80 12.40
C VAL A 814 14.26 -2.59 12.32
N VAL A 815 14.89 -2.57 11.16
CA VAL A 815 16.04 -3.41 10.85
C VAL A 815 17.12 -2.65 10.11
N LYS A 816 18.37 -3.12 10.22
CA LYS A 816 19.47 -2.62 9.40
C LYS A 816 19.20 -2.98 7.94
N ALA A 817 19.19 -1.99 7.04
CA ALA A 817 19.14 -2.27 5.61
C ALA A 817 20.49 -2.85 5.18
N ASP A 818 20.50 -3.89 4.35
CA ASP A 818 21.75 -4.39 3.79
C ASP A 818 22.36 -3.38 2.82
N GLU A 819 23.63 -3.57 2.49
CA GLU A 819 24.29 -2.71 1.51
C GLU A 819 23.50 -2.79 0.18
N GLU A 820 23.15 -3.98 -0.33
CA GLU A 820 22.58 -4.15 -1.67
C GLU A 820 21.11 -3.68 -1.87
N SER A 821 20.29 -3.60 -0.81
CA SER A 821 18.96 -2.94 -0.86
C SER A 821 19.04 -1.42 -1.10
N GLN A 822 20.25 -0.85 -1.13
CA GLN A 822 20.48 0.54 -1.52
C GLN A 822 20.50 0.74 -3.06
N TRP A 823 20.59 -0.33 -3.86
CA TRP A 823 20.75 -0.21 -5.33
C TRP A 823 19.79 -1.06 -6.18
N ARG A 824 18.94 -1.89 -5.56
CA ARG A 824 17.90 -2.66 -6.28
C ARG A 824 16.49 -2.27 -5.84
N LEU A 825 15.93 -1.32 -6.57
CA LEU A 825 14.52 -1.42 -6.92
C LEU A 825 14.40 -2.69 -7.82
N TYR A 826 13.91 -3.80 -7.25
CA TYR A 826 13.51 -5.09 -7.85
C TYR A 826 14.55 -6.23 -7.99
N ALA A 827 14.19 -7.44 -7.48
CA ALA A 827 14.36 -8.77 -8.10
C ALA A 827 13.88 -9.91 -7.17
N ASP A 828 12.63 -10.37 -7.28
CA ASP A 828 12.13 -11.61 -6.63
C ASP A 828 12.14 -12.78 -7.65
N CYS A 829 13.31 -13.22 -8.11
CA CYS A 829 13.42 -14.42 -8.96
C CYS A 829 14.47 -15.40 -8.40
N GLN A 830 14.02 -16.56 -7.90
CA GLN A 830 14.87 -17.71 -7.58
C GLN A 830 15.12 -18.54 -8.86
N GLY A 831 16.26 -19.22 -8.99
CA GLY A 831 16.61 -20.04 -10.17
C GLY A 831 17.29 -21.37 -9.79
N GLU A 832 17.49 -22.27 -10.74
CA GLU A 832 18.15 -23.55 -10.48
C GLU A 832 19.69 -23.49 -10.64
N PRO A 833 20.45 -24.25 -9.83
CA PRO A 833 21.90 -24.25 -9.90
C PRO A 833 22.42 -25.08 -11.07
N LEU A 834 23.18 -24.44 -11.99
CA LEU A 834 23.93 -25.13 -13.05
C LEU A 834 25.11 -25.93 -12.47
N ASN A 835 24.83 -27.15 -12.02
CA ASN A 835 25.72 -27.97 -11.21
C ASN A 835 26.44 -29.09 -12.00
N ILE A 836 26.19 -29.22 -13.32
CA ILE A 836 26.92 -30.10 -14.25
C ILE A 836 27.33 -29.35 -15.53
N ILE A 837 28.54 -29.61 -16.04
CA ILE A 837 29.03 -29.08 -17.31
C ILE A 837 29.63 -30.21 -18.16
N ILE A 838 29.20 -30.39 -19.42
CA ILE A 838 29.96 -31.14 -20.43
C ILE A 838 30.93 -30.18 -21.11
N SER A 839 32.22 -30.40 -20.85
CA SER A 839 33.30 -29.58 -21.36
C SER A 839 33.35 -29.59 -22.88
N GLY A 840 33.66 -28.43 -23.48
CA GLY A 840 33.95 -28.32 -24.91
C GLY A 840 35.17 -29.10 -25.40
N ASN A 841 35.95 -29.71 -24.49
CA ASN A 841 37.00 -30.67 -24.84
C ASN A 841 36.45 -32.08 -25.18
N SER A 842 35.15 -32.32 -24.96
CA SER A 842 34.47 -33.55 -25.35
C SER A 842 34.43 -33.69 -26.88
N ASP A 843 34.19 -34.91 -27.37
CA ASP A 843 34.09 -35.11 -28.83
C ASP A 843 32.93 -34.31 -29.43
N GLU A 844 33.18 -33.69 -30.59
CA GLU A 844 32.25 -32.75 -31.24
C GLU A 844 30.85 -33.34 -31.46
N ALA A 845 30.76 -34.65 -31.70
CA ALA A 845 29.49 -35.35 -31.84
C ALA A 845 28.65 -35.27 -30.56
N VAL A 846 29.27 -35.44 -29.37
CA VAL A 846 28.60 -35.41 -28.07
C VAL A 846 28.11 -34.01 -27.70
N LEU A 847 28.70 -32.96 -28.28
CA LEU A 847 28.28 -31.57 -28.07
C LEU A 847 27.13 -31.15 -29.00
N LYS A 848 26.64 -32.05 -29.86
CA LYS A 848 25.53 -31.80 -30.79
C LYS A 848 24.28 -32.55 -30.32
N ASP A 849 23.16 -31.83 -30.31
CA ASP A 849 21.85 -32.43 -30.00
C ASP A 849 21.38 -33.33 -31.16
N GLN A 850 21.68 -34.64 -31.08
CA GLN A 850 21.28 -35.63 -32.08
C GLN A 850 21.34 -37.06 -31.52
N GLU A 851 20.48 -37.93 -32.04
CA GLU A 851 20.45 -39.39 -31.77
C GLU A 851 21.27 -40.22 -32.77
N THR A 852 22.04 -39.54 -33.63
CA THR A 852 22.87 -40.16 -34.67
C THR A 852 24.35 -39.84 -34.46
N ASP A 853 25.24 -40.70 -34.98
CA ASP A 853 26.71 -40.56 -34.87
C ASP A 853 27.25 -40.48 -33.43
N GLY A 854 26.51 -41.04 -32.48
CA GLY A 854 26.89 -41.06 -31.08
C GLY A 854 26.74 -39.70 -30.40
N GLY A 855 25.77 -38.89 -30.82
CA GLY A 855 25.55 -37.53 -30.30
C GLY A 855 25.03 -37.46 -28.87
N LEU A 856 24.72 -36.24 -28.41
CA LEU A 856 24.35 -35.94 -27.02
C LEU A 856 23.22 -36.85 -26.50
N ARG A 857 22.19 -37.10 -27.33
CA ARG A 857 21.05 -37.94 -26.94
C ARG A 857 21.42 -39.42 -26.81
N ASN A 858 22.29 -39.94 -27.68
CA ASN A 858 22.82 -41.29 -27.52
C ASN A 858 23.66 -41.41 -26.24
N TYR A 859 24.35 -40.34 -25.86
CA TYR A 859 25.11 -40.30 -24.62
C TYR A 859 24.18 -40.37 -23.39
N TRP A 860 23.13 -39.54 -23.30
CA TRP A 860 22.14 -39.60 -22.19
C TRP A 860 21.45 -40.96 -22.08
N LEU A 861 21.05 -41.54 -23.21
CA LEU A 861 20.43 -42.87 -23.26
C LEU A 861 21.37 -43.99 -22.80
N SER A 862 22.69 -43.77 -22.80
CA SER A 862 23.66 -44.77 -22.34
C SER A 862 23.74 -44.93 -20.83
N PHE A 863 23.09 -44.05 -20.08
CA PHE A 863 22.90 -44.14 -18.63
C PHE A 863 21.47 -43.81 -18.21
N ASP A 864 20.51 -44.20 -19.07
CA ASP A 864 19.07 -44.26 -18.81
C ASP A 864 18.33 -42.90 -18.65
N TYR A 865 18.81 -41.82 -19.28
CA TYR A 865 18.08 -40.53 -19.37
C TYR A 865 17.52 -40.29 -20.78
N ALA A 866 16.29 -39.76 -20.87
CA ALA A 866 15.56 -39.50 -22.14
C ALA A 866 14.90 -38.10 -22.13
N GLY A 867 14.44 -37.62 -23.30
CA GLY A 867 13.72 -36.33 -23.41
C GLY A 867 12.28 -36.39 -22.86
N GLU A 868 11.55 -35.27 -22.94
CA GLU A 868 10.15 -35.15 -22.48
C GLU A 868 9.15 -36.03 -23.28
N CYS A 869 8.16 -36.58 -22.57
CA CYS A 869 7.10 -37.41 -23.15
C CYS A 869 6.05 -36.58 -23.90
N LEU A 870 5.86 -36.85 -25.20
CA LEU A 870 4.80 -36.23 -26.03
C LEU A 870 4.86 -34.69 -26.12
N GLY A 871 6.01 -34.07 -25.80
CA GLY A 871 6.20 -32.62 -25.80
C GLY A 871 5.36 -31.86 -24.77
N GLN A 872 4.98 -32.52 -23.66
CA GLN A 872 4.24 -31.88 -22.57
C GLN A 872 5.20 -31.23 -21.56
N HIS A 873 5.40 -29.93 -21.69
CA HIS A 873 6.17 -29.12 -20.73
C HIS A 873 5.24 -28.45 -19.70
N ALA A 874 5.51 -28.65 -18.41
CA ALA A 874 4.82 -28.00 -17.30
C ALA A 874 5.83 -27.23 -16.45
N GLY A 875 6.07 -25.97 -16.81
CA GLY A 875 7.11 -25.12 -16.24
C GLY A 875 7.41 -23.96 -17.19
N SER A 876 8.22 -23.00 -16.75
CA SER A 876 8.81 -22.01 -17.65
C SER A 876 10.27 -22.37 -17.91
N GLN A 877 10.77 -22.09 -19.12
CA GLN A 877 12.19 -22.24 -19.44
C GLN A 877 13.04 -21.39 -18.48
N GLN A 878 14.04 -22.02 -17.89
CA GLN A 878 14.91 -21.36 -16.93
C GLN A 878 15.95 -20.52 -17.65
N ALA A 879 16.13 -19.26 -17.25
CA ALA A 879 17.08 -18.37 -17.94
C ALA A 879 18.37 -18.27 -17.12
N ALA A 880 19.53 -18.49 -17.76
CA ALA A 880 20.83 -18.41 -17.12
C ALA A 880 21.77 -17.47 -17.89
N ASN A 881 22.49 -16.60 -17.16
CA ASN A 881 23.61 -15.85 -17.71
C ASN A 881 24.91 -16.54 -17.34
N LEU A 882 25.63 -17.05 -18.33
CA LEU A 882 26.84 -17.83 -18.15
C LEU A 882 28.10 -16.97 -17.91
N GLY A 883 27.97 -15.64 -17.88
CA GLY A 883 29.10 -14.72 -17.71
C GLY A 883 30.05 -14.67 -18.92
N ASP A 884 29.60 -15.15 -20.07
CA ASP A 884 30.35 -15.25 -21.33
C ASP A 884 30.16 -14.03 -22.27
N ASN A 885 29.48 -12.98 -21.77
CA ASN A 885 29.06 -11.78 -22.49
C ASN A 885 27.98 -11.98 -23.57
N ASN A 886 27.33 -13.15 -23.64
CA ASN A 886 26.21 -13.39 -24.56
C ASN A 886 24.84 -13.03 -23.96
N GLY A 887 24.83 -12.51 -22.73
CA GLY A 887 23.61 -12.14 -22.01
C GLY A 887 22.94 -13.35 -21.33
N ILE A 888 21.69 -13.15 -20.90
CA ILE A 888 20.86 -14.23 -20.37
C ILE A 888 20.39 -15.10 -21.54
N LEU A 889 20.63 -16.40 -21.46
CA LEU A 889 20.15 -17.38 -22.42
C LEU A 889 19.12 -18.29 -21.74
N ASN A 890 18.06 -18.64 -22.48
CA ASN A 890 17.05 -19.56 -21.97
C ASN A 890 17.55 -21.01 -22.00
N GLU A 891 17.06 -21.78 -21.05
CA GLU A 891 17.12 -23.23 -20.99
C GLU A 891 16.71 -23.79 -22.34
N THR A 892 17.52 -24.74 -22.77
CA THR A 892 17.32 -25.38 -24.06
C THR A 892 16.31 -26.51 -23.85
N ASP A 893 16.61 -27.59 -23.10
CA ASP A 893 15.74 -28.78 -22.87
C ASP A 893 15.62 -29.12 -21.40
N GLU A 894 14.53 -29.80 -21.06
CA GLU A 894 14.40 -30.58 -19.83
C GLU A 894 14.59 -32.08 -20.14
N ILE A 895 15.56 -32.75 -19.50
CA ILE A 895 15.86 -34.18 -19.70
C ILE A 895 15.48 -34.96 -18.44
N ARG A 896 14.57 -35.92 -18.57
CA ARG A 896 14.04 -36.72 -17.45
C ARG A 896 14.42 -38.19 -17.57
N TYR A 897 14.29 -38.93 -16.48
CA TYR A 897 14.48 -40.37 -16.50
C TYR A 897 13.26 -41.04 -17.18
N ASP A 898 13.46 -41.54 -18.41
CA ASP A 898 12.54 -42.19 -19.35
C ASP A 898 11.46 -41.31 -20.04
N TYR A 899 11.15 -41.62 -21.32
CA TYR A 899 10.10 -41.11 -22.26
C TYR A 899 10.41 -40.10 -23.42
N ASN A 900 11.19 -40.51 -24.43
CA ASN A 900 11.22 -40.15 -25.89
C ASN A 900 10.38 -38.98 -26.52
N ASP A 901 11.00 -37.81 -26.84
CA ASP A 901 10.87 -37.02 -28.12
C ASP A 901 11.97 -35.90 -28.25
N PRO A 902 12.62 -35.66 -29.42
CA PRO A 902 13.67 -34.61 -29.62
C PRO A 902 13.39 -33.29 -30.36
N GLN A 903 13.75 -32.12 -29.78
CA GLN A 903 14.18 -30.95 -30.60
C GLN A 903 14.84 -29.72 -29.89
N LEU A 904 16.15 -29.41 -30.05
CA LEU A 904 16.78 -28.13 -29.61
C LEU A 904 18.13 -27.65 -30.20
N GLY A 905 18.52 -26.38 -29.88
CA GLY A 905 19.92 -25.89 -29.89
C GLY A 905 20.21 -24.49 -29.30
N ALA A 906 21.43 -24.29 -28.75
CA ALA A 906 22.15 -23.02 -28.52
C ALA A 906 23.69 -23.24 -28.56
N ASN A 907 24.50 -22.26 -28.98
CA ASN A 907 25.89 -22.47 -29.46
C ASN A 907 26.98 -21.82 -28.60
N SER A 908 27.31 -22.40 -27.44
CA SER A 908 28.41 -21.98 -26.54
C SER A 908 29.65 -22.90 -26.58
N GLY A 909 29.60 -24.01 -27.33
CA GLY A 909 30.68 -24.99 -27.42
C GLY A 909 30.87 -25.89 -26.18
N ALA A 910 30.01 -25.77 -25.17
CA ALA A 910 29.90 -26.64 -23.99
C ALA A 910 28.42 -26.78 -23.61
N ILE A 911 28.07 -27.78 -22.80
CA ILE A 911 26.68 -27.98 -22.35
C ILE A 911 26.63 -27.74 -20.84
N PHE A 912 25.72 -26.89 -20.39
CA PHE A 912 25.50 -26.53 -18.99
C PHE A 912 24.17 -27.08 -18.53
N MET A 913 24.11 -27.63 -17.32
CA MET A 913 22.91 -28.31 -16.84
C MET A 913 22.67 -28.01 -15.37
N ALA A 914 21.40 -27.80 -15.02
CA ALA A 914 20.90 -27.92 -13.66
C ALA A 914 20.37 -29.35 -13.45
N SER A 915 20.71 -29.95 -12.31
CA SER A 915 20.26 -31.29 -11.94
C SER A 915 19.75 -31.29 -10.52
N SER A 916 18.56 -31.84 -10.33
CA SER A 916 17.90 -32.02 -9.04
C SER A 916 17.33 -33.44 -8.93
N TYR A 917 16.82 -33.78 -7.75
CA TYR A 917 16.05 -35.01 -7.55
C TYR A 917 14.70 -34.67 -6.89
N GLU A 918 13.63 -34.93 -7.62
CA GLU A 918 12.26 -34.60 -7.23
C GLU A 918 11.55 -35.71 -6.42
N LEU A 919 10.59 -35.29 -5.61
CA LEU A 919 9.61 -36.15 -4.96
C LEU A 919 8.54 -36.63 -5.97
N PRO A 920 7.84 -37.74 -5.69
CA PRO A 920 6.72 -38.19 -6.51
C PRO A 920 5.58 -37.16 -6.60
N LEU A 921 4.79 -37.21 -7.67
CA LEU A 921 3.61 -36.35 -7.91
C LEU A 921 2.64 -36.27 -6.71
N THR A 922 2.45 -37.37 -5.98
CA THR A 922 1.55 -37.41 -4.81
C THR A 922 2.00 -36.51 -3.66
N ASP A 923 3.29 -36.17 -3.64
CA ASP A 923 3.92 -35.34 -2.61
C ASP A 923 4.27 -33.94 -3.18
N GLY A 924 3.71 -33.59 -4.34
CA GLY A 924 3.73 -32.23 -4.88
C GLY A 924 4.90 -31.87 -5.79
N HIS A 925 5.69 -32.85 -6.28
CA HIS A 925 6.89 -32.61 -7.13
C HIS A 925 7.95 -31.67 -6.52
N ASP A 926 7.98 -31.52 -5.20
CA ASP A 926 9.02 -30.73 -4.52
C ASP A 926 10.38 -31.46 -4.57
N ILE A 927 11.49 -30.74 -4.40
CA ILE A 927 12.84 -31.33 -4.47
C ILE A 927 13.16 -32.01 -3.14
N VAL A 928 13.74 -33.21 -3.19
CA VAL A 928 14.12 -33.91 -1.95
C VAL A 928 15.16 -33.11 -1.17
N LEU A 929 15.25 -33.39 0.14
CA LEU A 929 16.31 -32.84 0.98
C LEU A 929 17.70 -33.11 0.38
N ASN A 930 18.53 -32.07 0.23
CA ASN A 930 19.82 -32.08 -0.46
C ASN A 930 19.76 -32.47 -1.96
N GLY A 931 18.60 -32.30 -2.60
CA GLY A 931 18.29 -32.86 -3.91
C GLY A 931 19.12 -32.34 -5.07
N TYR A 932 19.63 -31.09 -5.03
CA TYR A 932 20.53 -30.60 -6.08
C TYR A 932 21.91 -31.26 -6.05
N ASN A 933 22.49 -31.44 -4.86
CA ASN A 933 23.79 -32.11 -4.72
C ASN A 933 23.63 -33.62 -5.00
N LEU A 934 22.54 -34.23 -4.53
CA LEU A 934 22.23 -35.64 -4.78
C LEU A 934 21.93 -35.93 -6.25
N GLY A 935 21.12 -35.10 -6.91
CA GLY A 935 20.80 -35.24 -8.34
C GLY A 935 22.06 -35.22 -9.20
N ARG A 936 22.93 -34.22 -8.98
CA ARG A 936 24.24 -34.14 -9.62
C ARG A 936 25.04 -35.43 -9.42
N ASP A 937 25.21 -35.85 -8.17
CA ASP A 937 26.11 -36.95 -7.82
C ASP A 937 25.56 -38.32 -8.23
N TRP A 938 24.25 -38.47 -8.33
CA TRP A 938 23.60 -39.67 -8.87
C TRP A 938 23.80 -39.79 -10.37
N ILE A 939 23.67 -38.68 -11.12
CA ILE A 939 24.00 -38.67 -12.55
C ILE A 939 25.47 -39.08 -12.74
N ILE A 940 26.39 -38.50 -11.96
CA ILE A 940 27.81 -38.89 -12.02
C ILE A 940 27.98 -40.37 -11.69
N GLY A 941 27.30 -40.86 -10.65
CA GLY A 941 27.38 -42.27 -10.25
C GLY A 941 26.88 -43.24 -11.32
N ASN A 942 25.83 -42.90 -12.06
CA ASN A 942 25.32 -43.70 -13.18
C ASN A 942 26.30 -43.71 -14.36
N ILE A 943 26.89 -42.56 -14.68
CA ILE A 943 27.89 -42.44 -15.75
C ILE A 943 29.16 -43.23 -15.41
N THR A 944 29.62 -43.16 -14.17
CA THR A 944 30.88 -43.78 -13.76
C THR A 944 30.72 -45.20 -13.22
N GLN A 945 29.48 -45.64 -12.99
CA GLN A 945 29.14 -46.90 -12.34
C GLN A 945 29.80 -47.04 -10.96
N THR A 946 29.91 -45.93 -10.23
CA THR A 946 30.52 -45.85 -8.89
C THR A 946 29.64 -45.07 -7.93
N ASN A 947 29.60 -45.46 -6.66
CA ASN A 947 28.90 -44.70 -5.64
C ASN A 947 29.66 -43.40 -5.29
N ILE A 948 29.02 -42.25 -5.46
CA ILE A 948 29.62 -40.94 -5.20
C ILE A 948 29.33 -40.51 -3.75
N PRO A 949 30.35 -40.31 -2.90
CA PRO A 949 30.14 -39.87 -1.52
C PRO A 949 29.91 -38.36 -1.44
N THR A 950 28.69 -37.91 -1.76
CA THR A 950 28.27 -36.49 -1.86
C THR A 950 28.83 -35.57 -0.77
N LEU A 951 28.75 -35.98 0.50
CA LEU A 951 29.20 -35.15 1.63
C LEU A 951 30.72 -35.03 1.78
N ASN A 952 31.50 -35.85 1.07
CA ASN A 952 32.96 -35.92 1.19
C ASN A 952 33.69 -35.52 -0.11
N LEU A 953 33.00 -34.83 -1.02
CA LEU A 953 33.60 -34.34 -2.25
C LEU A 953 34.60 -33.23 -1.98
N THR A 954 35.65 -33.21 -2.80
CA THR A 954 36.72 -32.21 -2.76
C THR A 954 37.03 -31.74 -4.18
N ASN A 955 37.71 -30.59 -4.32
CA ASN A 955 38.15 -30.06 -5.61
C ASN A 955 39.23 -30.94 -6.30
N SER A 956 39.63 -32.05 -5.66
CA SER A 956 40.51 -33.08 -6.23
C SER A 956 39.77 -34.38 -6.54
N SER A 957 38.46 -34.45 -6.28
CA SER A 957 37.64 -35.62 -6.56
C SER A 957 37.45 -35.78 -8.06
N SER A 958 37.79 -36.97 -8.55
CA SER A 958 37.79 -37.32 -9.96
C SER A 958 37.27 -38.74 -10.11
N TYR A 959 36.39 -38.96 -11.09
CA TYR A 959 35.81 -40.26 -11.39
C TYR A 959 35.87 -40.50 -12.89
N SER A 960 35.84 -41.77 -13.31
CA SER A 960 35.72 -42.11 -14.73
C SER A 960 34.98 -43.42 -14.89
N GLY A 961 34.31 -43.57 -16.03
CA GLY A 961 33.63 -44.80 -16.39
C GLY A 961 33.28 -44.84 -17.87
N THR A 962 32.64 -45.93 -18.26
CA THR A 962 32.24 -46.19 -19.64
C THR A 962 30.79 -46.64 -19.71
N THR A 963 30.05 -46.06 -20.64
CA THR A 963 28.64 -46.38 -20.92
C THR A 963 28.46 -46.64 -22.41
N SER A 964 27.41 -47.38 -22.79
CA SER A 964 27.18 -47.74 -24.19
C SER A 964 25.70 -47.71 -24.54
N TYR A 965 25.37 -47.19 -25.72
CA TYR A 965 24.01 -47.21 -26.28
C TYR A 965 24.05 -47.19 -27.81
N GLY A 966 23.12 -47.90 -28.46
CA GLY A 966 23.02 -47.89 -29.93
C GLY A 966 24.28 -48.37 -30.67
N GLY A 967 25.15 -49.15 -30.02
CA GLY A 967 26.43 -49.61 -30.58
C GLY A 967 27.58 -48.60 -30.48
N TYR A 968 27.37 -47.44 -29.85
CA TYR A 968 28.41 -46.50 -29.47
C TYR A 968 28.85 -46.76 -28.03
N THR A 969 30.16 -46.63 -27.76
CA THR A 969 30.72 -46.69 -26.41
C THR A 969 31.38 -45.35 -26.08
N TYR A 970 31.06 -44.82 -24.90
CA TYR A 970 31.54 -43.55 -24.37
C TYR A 970 32.48 -43.81 -23.21
N SER A 971 33.54 -43.02 -23.13
CA SER A 971 34.42 -42.91 -21.96
C SER A 971 34.27 -41.52 -21.40
N THR A 972 33.81 -41.41 -20.15
CA THR A 972 33.60 -40.13 -19.48
C THR A 972 34.56 -39.99 -18.30
N THR A 973 35.27 -38.86 -18.24
CA THR A 973 36.03 -38.45 -17.07
C THR A 973 35.33 -37.26 -16.41
N VAL A 974 35.16 -37.32 -15.09
CA VAL A 974 34.46 -36.32 -14.30
C VAL A 974 35.43 -35.70 -13.30
N LYS A 975 35.47 -34.38 -13.22
CA LYS A 975 36.21 -33.63 -12.21
C LYS A 975 35.28 -32.66 -11.50
N TYR A 976 35.33 -32.66 -10.17
CA TYR A 976 34.60 -31.68 -9.37
C TYR A 976 35.41 -30.41 -9.25
N VAL A 977 34.81 -29.28 -9.61
CA VAL A 977 35.43 -27.96 -9.57
C VAL A 977 34.62 -27.03 -8.68
N THR A 978 35.29 -26.24 -7.86
CA THR A 978 34.68 -25.19 -7.02
C THR A 978 34.89 -23.81 -7.62
N GLY A 979 34.03 -22.85 -7.26
CA GLY A 979 34.17 -21.45 -7.67
C GLY A 979 33.50 -21.09 -9.00
N LEU A 980 32.83 -22.07 -9.64
CA LEU A 980 31.88 -21.84 -10.73
C LEU A 980 30.45 -21.66 -10.22
N LEU A 981 30.13 -22.28 -9.09
CA LEU A 981 28.88 -22.13 -8.36
C LEU A 981 29.20 -21.78 -6.89
N ASN A 982 28.43 -20.90 -6.29
CA ASN A 982 28.59 -20.55 -4.88
C ASN A 982 27.97 -21.65 -3.99
N ASN A 983 28.63 -21.96 -2.87
CA ASN A 983 28.04 -22.81 -1.83
C ASN A 983 27.00 -21.98 -1.06
N THR A 984 25.75 -21.98 -1.53
CA THR A 984 24.70 -21.08 -1.03
C THR A 984 23.29 -21.67 -1.17
N SER A 985 22.35 -21.13 -0.42
CA SER A 985 20.90 -21.33 -0.60
C SER A 985 20.23 -20.12 -1.26
N VAL A 986 21.01 -19.07 -1.51
CA VAL A 986 20.55 -17.79 -2.03
C VAL A 986 20.27 -17.86 -3.51
N GLY A 987 19.09 -17.37 -3.93
CA GLY A 987 18.67 -17.39 -5.32
C GLY A 987 18.45 -18.80 -5.88
N ILE A 988 18.43 -19.83 -5.03
CA ILE A 988 18.18 -21.23 -5.41
C ILE A 988 16.71 -21.56 -5.20
N ASN A 989 16.06 -22.07 -6.25
CA ASN A 989 14.66 -22.52 -6.17
C ASN A 989 14.52 -23.68 -5.17
N HIS A 990 13.41 -23.78 -4.45
CA HIS A 990 13.16 -24.77 -3.38
C HIS A 990 14.16 -24.74 -2.20
N ASN A 991 14.91 -23.66 -2.00
CA ASN A 991 16.00 -23.60 -1.02
C ASN A 991 15.63 -24.07 0.41
N LEU A 992 14.42 -23.75 0.88
CA LEU A 992 13.93 -24.11 2.22
C LEU A 992 13.71 -25.61 2.39
N THR A 993 13.36 -26.33 1.32
CA THR A 993 13.05 -27.77 1.38
C THR A 993 14.28 -28.64 1.10
N VAL A 994 15.25 -28.11 0.36
CA VAL A 994 16.49 -28.81 0.01
C VAL A 994 17.64 -28.58 0.99
N MET A 995 17.66 -27.49 1.75
CA MET A 995 18.74 -27.23 2.71
C MET A 995 18.66 -28.14 3.94
N THR A 996 19.80 -28.54 4.49
CA THR A 996 19.84 -29.28 5.77
C THR A 996 20.29 -28.36 6.89
N SER A 997 20.08 -28.79 8.15
CA SER A 997 20.61 -28.08 9.33
C SER A 997 22.13 -27.89 9.34
N SER A 998 22.85 -28.57 8.43
CA SER A 998 24.32 -28.57 8.34
C SER A 998 24.87 -28.22 6.94
N SER A 999 24.02 -27.99 5.94
CA SER A 999 24.46 -27.74 4.55
C SER A 999 23.48 -26.86 3.79
N ASN A 1000 24.01 -25.96 2.95
CA ASN A 1000 23.23 -25.14 2.02
C ASN A 1000 22.57 -25.97 0.92
N ALA A 1001 21.68 -25.36 0.15
CA ALA A 1001 20.95 -26.00 -0.97
C ALA A 1001 21.89 -26.57 -2.05
N THR A 1002 22.99 -25.86 -2.34
CA THR A 1002 24.11 -26.36 -3.13
C THR A 1002 25.41 -26.29 -2.33
N ASP A 1003 26.28 -27.27 -2.50
CA ASP A 1003 27.62 -27.33 -1.89
C ASP A 1003 28.67 -26.50 -2.65
N GLY A 1004 28.29 -25.87 -3.77
CA GLY A 1004 29.17 -25.05 -4.62
C GLY A 1004 30.11 -25.85 -5.53
N PHE A 1005 29.99 -27.18 -5.56
CA PHE A 1005 30.73 -28.01 -6.50
C PHE A 1005 29.96 -28.16 -7.83
N VAL A 1006 30.71 -28.05 -8.92
CA VAL A 1006 30.21 -28.32 -10.28
C VAL A 1006 30.95 -29.52 -10.84
N ALA A 1007 30.21 -30.51 -11.35
CA ALA A 1007 30.80 -31.68 -11.99
C ALA A 1007 31.09 -31.37 -13.47
N VAL A 1008 32.38 -31.36 -13.84
CA VAL A 1008 32.82 -31.11 -15.21
C VAL A 1008 33.17 -32.43 -15.90
N LEU A 1009 32.44 -32.76 -16.96
CA LEU A 1009 32.55 -33.99 -17.73
C LEU A 1009 33.36 -33.75 -19.01
N GLU A 1010 34.27 -34.67 -19.31
CA GLU A 1010 34.92 -34.79 -20.61
C GLU A 1010 34.56 -36.16 -21.21
N VAL A 1011 33.85 -36.15 -22.34
CA VAL A 1011 33.26 -37.35 -22.95
C VAL A 1011 33.94 -37.66 -24.28
N LYS A 1012 34.41 -38.90 -24.43
CA LYS A 1012 35.07 -39.43 -25.64
C LYS A 1012 34.35 -40.65 -26.19
N ILE A 1013 34.12 -40.71 -27.49
CA ILE A 1013 33.56 -41.88 -28.17
C ILE A 1013 34.70 -42.86 -28.46
N THR A 1014 34.70 -44.01 -27.79
CA THR A 1014 35.78 -45.02 -27.89
C THR A 1014 35.44 -46.15 -28.86
N GLU A 1015 34.16 -46.37 -29.15
CA GLU A 1015 33.69 -47.37 -30.11
C GLU A 1015 32.47 -46.85 -30.88
N LYS A 1016 32.39 -47.18 -32.18
CA LYS A 1016 31.27 -46.85 -33.07
C LYS A 1016 30.72 -48.13 -33.72
N PRO A 1017 29.42 -48.22 -34.02
CA PRO A 1017 28.84 -49.39 -34.67
C PRO A 1017 29.44 -49.59 -36.06
N ALA A 1018 29.73 -50.85 -36.42
CA ALA A 1018 30.31 -51.17 -37.72
C ALA A 1018 29.30 -50.84 -38.85
N ASN A 1019 29.75 -50.05 -39.84
CA ASN A 1019 28.97 -49.54 -40.98
C ASN A 1019 27.87 -50.49 -41.47
N SER A 1020 26.60 -50.08 -41.34
CA SER A 1020 25.52 -50.50 -42.25
C SER A 1020 25.49 -49.56 -43.45
N ALA A 1021 26.61 -49.47 -44.16
CA ALA A 1021 26.63 -49.03 -45.54
C ALA A 1021 26.10 -50.21 -46.38
N ASP A 1022 24.77 -50.34 -46.47
CA ASP A 1022 24.06 -51.02 -47.56
C ASP A 1022 22.55 -51.02 -47.26
N LEU A 1023 21.84 -50.00 -47.76
CA LEU A 1023 20.53 -50.14 -48.42
C LEU A 1023 20.16 -48.79 -49.06
N LEU A 1024 20.71 -48.57 -50.25
CA LEU A 1024 20.26 -47.56 -51.22
C LEU A 1024 18.87 -47.93 -51.75
N ILE A 1025 17.88 -47.04 -51.60
CA ILE A 1025 16.90 -46.75 -52.69
C ILE A 1025 16.51 -45.26 -52.64
N PRO A 1026 16.88 -44.45 -53.65
CA PRO A 1026 16.30 -43.13 -53.88
C PRO A 1026 15.17 -43.19 -54.94
N PHE A 1027 14.18 -42.29 -54.83
CA PHE A 1027 13.51 -41.49 -55.89
C PHE A 1027 11.98 -41.28 -55.74
N PHE A 1028 11.63 -40.02 -55.43
CA PHE A 1028 10.64 -39.12 -56.07
C PHE A 1028 9.10 -39.30 -56.03
N GLY A 1029 8.45 -38.16 -55.68
CA GLY A 1029 7.10 -37.72 -56.05
C GLY A 1029 6.06 -38.01 -54.96
N TRP A 1030 5.20 -37.11 -54.50
CA TRP A 1030 4.35 -36.21 -55.29
C TRP A 1030 4.03 -34.92 -54.49
N GLN A 1031 4.11 -33.78 -55.18
CA GLN A 1031 3.49 -32.52 -54.78
C GLN A 1031 1.97 -32.60 -54.99
N LEU A 1032 1.19 -32.08 -54.04
CA LEU A 1032 -0.25 -31.82 -54.20
C LEU A 1032 -0.48 -30.41 -54.75
N PRO A 1033 -1.29 -30.24 -55.82
CA PRO A 1033 -1.96 -28.98 -56.14
C PRO A 1033 -3.48 -29.03 -55.76
N PRO A 1034 -4.18 -27.88 -55.77
CA PRO A 1034 -5.37 -27.62 -54.96
C PRO A 1034 -6.68 -28.08 -55.65
N LEU A 1035 -7.73 -28.37 -54.87
CA LEU A 1035 -9.06 -28.66 -55.42
C LEU A 1035 -10.22 -28.02 -54.64
N LEU A 1036 -10.94 -27.17 -55.37
CA LEU A 1036 -12.36 -26.77 -55.31
C LEU A 1036 -12.76 -26.58 -56.80
N PRO A 1037 -14.04 -26.62 -57.23
CA PRO A 1037 -15.30 -27.21 -56.71
C PRO A 1037 -16.07 -28.05 -57.78
N LEU A 1038 -17.27 -28.58 -57.42
CA LEU A 1038 -18.53 -28.70 -58.21
C LEU A 1038 -19.28 -30.08 -58.17
N PHE A 1039 -20.41 -30.06 -57.44
CA PHE A 1039 -21.81 -30.43 -57.80
C PHE A 1039 -22.17 -31.71 -58.60
N PHE A 1040 -23.14 -32.50 -58.08
CA PHE A 1040 -24.53 -32.73 -58.57
C PHE A 1040 -25.24 -33.75 -57.62
N ALA A 1041 -26.32 -33.37 -56.91
CA ALA A 1041 -27.75 -33.70 -57.16
C ALA A 1041 -28.12 -35.20 -56.97
N THR A 1042 -29.19 -35.66 -56.33
CA THR A 1042 -30.48 -35.12 -55.83
C THR A 1042 -31.20 -36.26 -55.09
N ILE A 1043 -32.06 -35.96 -54.10
CA ILE A 1043 -33.48 -36.37 -53.98
C ILE A 1043 -34.01 -36.04 -52.56
N LEU A 1044 -35.02 -35.17 -52.53
CA LEU A 1044 -35.97 -34.84 -51.44
C LEU A 1044 -37.09 -35.90 -51.40
N PRO A 1045 -37.88 -36.09 -50.31
CA PRO A 1045 -38.93 -35.11 -49.97
C PRO A 1045 -39.38 -34.95 -48.49
N LEU A 1046 -39.82 -33.71 -48.16
CA LEU A 1046 -41.06 -33.30 -47.43
C LEU A 1046 -41.22 -33.69 -45.93
N ILE A 1047 -41.65 -32.87 -44.95
CA ILE A 1047 -42.70 -31.81 -44.80
C ILE A 1047 -42.37 -31.04 -43.48
N SER A 1048 -42.21 -29.71 -43.47
CA SER A 1048 -43.17 -28.65 -43.02
C SER A 1048 -43.70 -28.86 -41.59
N LEU A 1049 -43.62 -27.90 -40.67
CA LEU A 1049 -43.77 -26.43 -40.73
C LEU A 1049 -42.84 -25.73 -39.74
#